data_AF-M7NUZ6-F1
#
_entry.id   AF-M7NUZ6-F1
#
_cell.length_a   1.000
_cell.length_b   1.000
_cell.length_c   1.000
_cell.angle_alpha   90.00
_cell.angle_beta   90.00
_cell.angle_gamma   90.00
#
_symmetry.space_group_name_H-M   'P 1'
#
loop_
_entity.id
_entity.type
_entity.pdbx_description
1 polymer ?
#
loop_
_entity_poly.entity_id
_entity_poly.type
_entity_poly.pdbx_seq_one_letter_code
_entity_poly.pdbx_strand_id
1 'polypeptide(L)'
;MNQEKFSSHRRKTLGVIENQAYSQIPQLSSVMKKGISIRGSVLGLEGSNNHLSSSIGQNRAFQRISNSGNFLENGHVGSGIQKEMFRNSRQSLAPSSARRSSVYTSGRPSSISFLSQAASQAPSKDPRPIRDKQYQLTCIHSIILYLTNSGFPQVLTQKNLQQPTQKDFIAIFKWLYNRLDPNYQFVKKMDDEVIMCIKNLKYPFADQISRSQLMAVGSPHSWPSMLSMLHWMVEVITCTEKLINGEIDVDDNNDNHAEKIFFDYLTKAYRVFLSGDDDFSEMEKELEQEFDKRNEEILLVIERIEKENGSLSQAMKNITESMSSIEALDRERQVLQSDKDKFNQYIQYLENKKKKFIDLNARLKNELFNKEKELSQLSIEKSELQTQVDAQPISPADVDRMTAERESLVKNLEIVTGKMEESSKQTFEKEILAQKKIDSLEKLIATYNSLGYKIGIIPETAPYADNASFELDFINSSINHGNIRPDQLVNRDLKYDIRPRLQKLRQDLGSKLHKEQDEAIQLQEVLDKVCEGLLDARDELDILQARVTAIMEQYNEIKDTMLVESSASNAEIEKLERDLQQMKITAQNGLLQLEQRSQSVSIEYDQLVHATNTLKEDLYREVIRMLDEVIKFKLHIQTALEALENDVIMENQNSNLDDTEK
;
A
#
# COMPACT_ATOMS: atom_id res chain seq x y z
N MET A 1 81.54 -45.96 14.04
CA MET A 1 80.36 -46.79 13.71
C MET A 1 79.19 -45.84 13.43
N ASN A 2 78.33 -45.95 12.43
CA ASN A 2 78.28 -46.56 11.07
C ASN A 2 77.02 -45.91 10.41
N GLN A 3 76.83 -45.71 9.11
CA GLN A 3 77.58 -45.88 7.85
C GLN A 3 76.99 -44.81 6.86
N GLU A 4 77.75 -44.17 5.97
CA GLU A 4 77.94 -44.51 4.53
C GLU A 4 76.64 -44.66 3.70
N LYS A 5 76.49 -44.28 2.42
CA LYS A 5 77.29 -43.62 1.32
C LYS A 5 76.25 -43.26 0.21
N PHE A 6 76.44 -42.43 -0.83
CA PHE A 6 77.47 -41.50 -1.34
C PHE A 6 76.73 -40.50 -2.29
N SER A 7 77.15 -39.25 -2.54
CA SER A 7 77.93 -38.78 -3.73
C SER A 7 77.31 -37.44 -4.22
N SER A 8 77.97 -36.48 -4.87
CA SER A 8 79.40 -36.09 -4.92
C SER A 8 79.54 -34.70 -5.58
N HIS A 9 80.40 -33.84 -5.00
CA HIS A 9 80.95 -32.61 -5.63
C HIS A 9 79.93 -31.46 -5.90
N ARG A 10 80.30 -30.16 -5.86
CA ARG A 10 81.61 -29.51 -5.63
C ARG A 10 81.42 -28.14 -4.92
N ARG A 11 82.29 -27.86 -3.94
CA ARG A 11 82.86 -26.55 -3.49
C ARG A 11 81.96 -25.28 -3.57
N LYS A 12 81.68 -24.60 -2.44
CA LYS A 12 82.52 -23.56 -1.77
C LYS A 12 82.75 -22.31 -2.66
N THR A 13 82.62 -21.06 -2.20
CA THR A 13 82.39 -20.45 -0.86
C THR A 13 81.84 -19.03 -1.03
N LEU A 14 80.92 -18.54 -0.17
CA LEU A 14 81.17 -17.54 0.89
C LEU A 14 82.13 -16.38 0.53
N GLY A 15 81.65 -15.13 0.66
CA GLY A 15 82.46 -13.91 0.61
C GLY A 15 81.66 -12.62 0.38
N VAL A 16 81.05 -12.06 1.43
CA VAL A 16 80.46 -10.70 1.40
C VAL A 16 81.55 -9.69 1.80
N ILE A 17 81.69 -8.60 1.03
CA ILE A 17 82.47 -7.41 1.43
C ILE A 17 81.72 -6.16 0.95
N GLU A 18 81.33 -5.29 1.87
CA GLU A 18 81.13 -3.87 1.60
C GLU A 18 82.47 -3.14 1.77
N ASN A 19 82.80 -2.17 0.90
CA ASN A 19 83.71 -1.08 1.23
C ASN A 19 83.65 0.08 0.22
N GLN A 20 84.25 1.21 0.58
CA GLN A 20 84.03 2.52 -0.06
C GLN A 20 85.24 3.05 -0.86
N ALA A 21 84.97 4.13 -1.63
CA ALA A 21 85.87 5.24 -2.01
C ALA A 21 86.73 5.17 -3.30
N TYR A 22 87.12 6.39 -3.73
CA TYR A 22 87.97 6.80 -4.87
C TYR A 22 87.38 6.64 -6.31
N SER A 23 87.61 7.55 -7.27
CA SER A 23 88.03 8.98 -7.23
C SER A 23 87.91 9.70 -8.60
N GLN A 24 88.10 11.04 -8.59
CA GLN A 24 88.51 11.96 -9.68
C GLN A 24 87.46 12.87 -10.36
N ILE A 25 88.01 13.98 -10.87
CA ILE A 25 87.51 15.33 -11.26
C ILE A 25 87.70 15.45 -12.81
N PRO A 26 87.04 16.35 -13.61
CA PRO A 26 86.57 17.72 -13.29
C PRO A 26 85.17 18.17 -13.80
N GLN A 27 84.80 19.40 -13.44
CA GLN A 27 83.87 20.28 -14.18
C GLN A 27 84.62 21.41 -14.90
N LEU A 28 83.98 22.03 -15.92
CA LEU A 28 83.94 23.47 -16.30
C LEU A 28 83.35 23.57 -17.75
N SER A 29 82.73 24.64 -18.26
CA SER A 29 82.40 25.99 -17.72
C SER A 29 81.20 26.61 -18.47
N SER A 30 80.52 27.59 -17.85
CA SER A 30 79.38 28.37 -18.38
C SER A 30 79.76 29.45 -19.42
N VAL A 31 78.78 30.11 -20.07
CA VAL A 31 78.80 31.59 -20.33
C VAL A 31 77.46 32.17 -20.86
N MET A 32 76.93 33.22 -20.19
CA MET A 32 76.01 34.30 -20.67
C MET A 32 74.62 33.93 -21.25
N LYS A 33 73.57 34.77 -21.32
CA LYS A 33 73.16 36.17 -20.99
C LYS A 33 71.59 36.15 -20.93
N LYS A 34 70.73 37.09 -20.48
CA LYS A 34 70.68 38.41 -19.79
C LYS A 34 69.17 38.59 -19.40
N GLY A 35 68.69 39.26 -18.35
CA GLY A 35 69.28 40.08 -17.28
C GLY A 35 68.59 41.47 -17.13
N ILE A 36 68.36 41.94 -15.89
CA ILE A 36 67.73 43.21 -15.43
C ILE A 36 66.17 43.15 -15.28
N SER A 37 65.46 43.82 -14.34
CA SER A 37 65.65 44.23 -12.91
C SER A 37 64.41 45.05 -12.42
N ILE A 38 64.30 45.33 -11.09
CA ILE A 38 63.48 46.42 -10.43
C ILE A 38 61.93 46.24 -10.45
N ARG A 39 61.08 46.78 -9.54
CA ARG A 39 61.06 47.10 -8.08
C ARG A 39 59.70 47.78 -7.72
N GLY A 40 59.18 47.64 -6.49
CA GLY A 40 57.97 48.35 -5.97
C GLY A 40 56.69 47.48 -5.98
N SER A 41 55.74 47.51 -5.02
CA SER A 41 55.31 48.54 -4.03
C SER A 41 54.68 49.76 -4.71
N VAL A 42 53.47 50.26 -4.39
CA VAL A 42 52.91 50.69 -3.08
C VAL A 42 51.33 50.62 -3.09
N LEU A 43 50.69 50.93 -1.94
CA LEU A 43 49.26 51.28 -1.63
C LEU A 43 48.38 51.80 -2.81
N GLY A 44 47.02 51.80 -2.75
CA GLY A 44 46.06 51.39 -1.70
C GLY A 44 44.78 52.28 -1.67
N LEU A 45 43.72 51.79 -1.01
CA LEU A 45 42.41 52.44 -0.70
C LEU A 45 41.38 52.71 -1.83
N GLU A 46 40.12 52.39 -1.48
CA GLU A 46 38.82 53.05 -1.81
C GLU A 46 38.36 53.24 -3.28
N GLY A 47 37.06 53.11 -3.61
CA GLY A 47 35.92 52.69 -2.76
C GLY A 47 34.57 52.67 -3.51
N SER A 48 33.55 52.06 -2.89
CA SER A 48 32.10 52.11 -3.19
C SER A 48 31.59 51.90 -4.64
N ASN A 49 30.79 50.85 -4.84
CA ASN A 49 29.33 51.06 -5.03
C ASN A 49 28.47 49.77 -4.98
N ASN A 50 27.48 49.81 -4.08
CA ASN A 50 26.10 49.31 -4.17
C ASN A 50 25.71 47.80 -4.33
N HIS A 51 24.79 47.44 -3.42
CA HIS A 51 23.70 46.45 -3.47
C HIS A 51 24.01 44.93 -3.47
N LEU A 52 23.71 44.31 -2.32
CA LEU A 52 22.62 43.33 -2.10
C LEU A 52 22.09 42.59 -3.36
N SER A 53 21.85 41.27 -3.34
CA SER A 53 21.50 40.41 -2.20
C SER A 53 21.96 38.94 -2.37
N SER A 54 21.72 38.12 -1.34
CA SER A 54 22.08 36.70 -1.27
C SER A 54 21.04 35.76 -1.88
N SER A 55 21.49 34.74 -2.63
CA SER A 55 20.79 33.45 -2.68
C SER A 55 21.78 32.29 -2.85
N ILE A 56 21.46 31.17 -2.22
CA ILE A 56 22.22 29.91 -2.27
C ILE A 56 21.54 28.97 -3.27
N GLY A 57 22.33 28.24 -4.07
CA GLY A 57 21.79 27.25 -5.01
C GLY A 57 22.86 26.66 -5.92
N GLN A 58 23.61 25.66 -5.44
CA GLN A 58 24.54 24.92 -6.29
C GLN A 58 23.85 23.79 -7.05
N ASN A 59 24.31 23.58 -8.29
CA ASN A 59 23.98 22.44 -9.13
C ASN A 59 24.23 21.09 -8.43
N ARG A 60 23.34 20.12 -8.64
CA ARG A 60 23.72 18.85 -9.29
C ARG A 60 22.50 18.02 -9.73
N ALA A 61 22.73 17.18 -10.73
CA ALA A 61 21.75 16.27 -11.30
C ALA A 61 22.24 14.81 -11.19
N PHE A 62 21.29 13.89 -11.14
CA PHE A 62 21.47 12.46 -11.42
C PHE A 62 20.40 12.09 -12.45
N GLN A 63 20.72 11.80 -13.72
CA GLN A 63 21.28 10.53 -14.19
C GLN A 63 20.45 9.31 -13.75
N ARG A 64 19.50 8.89 -14.60
CA ARG A 64 19.00 7.51 -14.64
C ARG A 64 20.02 6.63 -15.36
N ILE A 65 20.18 5.41 -14.88
CA ILE A 65 20.97 4.35 -15.52
C ILE A 65 20.05 3.53 -16.44
N SER A 66 20.54 3.21 -17.64
CA SER A 66 20.02 2.12 -18.47
C SER A 66 21.04 0.99 -18.50
N ASN A 67 20.57 -0.26 -18.51
CA ASN A 67 21.37 -1.38 -19.00
C ASN A 67 20.44 -2.49 -19.49
N SER A 68 20.67 -2.97 -20.71
CA SER A 68 19.92 -4.07 -21.33
C SER A 68 20.77 -5.33 -21.45
N GLY A 69 20.15 -6.50 -21.34
CA GLY A 69 20.79 -7.80 -21.55
C GLY A 69 20.47 -8.38 -22.93
N ASN A 70 21.44 -9.07 -23.54
CA ASN A 70 21.28 -9.83 -24.78
C ASN A 70 20.36 -11.05 -24.61
N PHE A 71 19.94 -11.70 -25.71
CA PHE A 71 20.33 -13.10 -26.04
C PHE A 71 19.78 -13.52 -27.44
N LEU A 72 20.69 -13.99 -28.33
CA LEU A 72 20.63 -15.01 -29.43
C LEU A 72 19.32 -15.31 -30.23
N GLU A 73 19.32 -15.93 -31.43
CA GLU A 73 20.23 -16.07 -32.59
C GLU A 73 19.47 -16.89 -33.70
N ASN A 74 19.71 -16.61 -35.00
CA ASN A 74 19.22 -17.37 -36.19
C ASN A 74 17.68 -17.43 -36.45
N GLY A 75 17.19 -17.59 -37.69
CA GLY A 75 17.88 -17.54 -39.00
C GLY A 75 17.02 -18.06 -40.18
N HIS A 76 17.52 -17.82 -41.41
CA HIS A 76 17.05 -18.35 -42.72
C HIS A 76 15.85 -17.71 -43.45
N VAL A 77 15.80 -17.99 -44.77
CA VAL A 77 15.06 -17.29 -45.84
C VAL A 77 14.25 -18.31 -46.66
N GLY A 78 13.04 -17.96 -47.15
CA GLY A 78 12.26 -18.85 -48.03
C GLY A 78 11.07 -18.18 -48.73
N SER A 79 11.16 -18.03 -50.06
CA SER A 79 10.13 -17.42 -50.94
C SER A 79 8.86 -18.28 -51.13
N GLY A 80 7.72 -17.65 -51.40
CA GLY A 80 6.50 -18.33 -51.87
C GLY A 80 5.34 -17.39 -52.21
N ILE A 81 4.90 -17.35 -53.48
CA ILE A 81 3.75 -16.56 -53.96
C ILE A 81 2.84 -17.47 -54.79
N GLN A 82 1.52 -17.52 -54.51
CA GLN A 82 0.44 -17.50 -55.53
C GLN A 82 -0.99 -17.44 -54.95
N LYS A 83 -1.95 -17.17 -55.87
CA LYS A 83 -3.41 -17.04 -55.70
C LYS A 83 -4.07 -18.45 -55.52
N GLU A 84 -5.37 -18.66 -55.26
CA GLU A 84 -6.61 -18.08 -55.81
C GLU A 84 -7.86 -18.20 -54.87
N MET A 85 -8.99 -17.64 -55.32
CA MET A 85 -10.34 -17.87 -54.76
C MET A 85 -11.15 -18.78 -55.69
N PHE A 86 -12.04 -19.65 -55.17
CA PHE A 86 -13.51 -19.54 -55.37
C PHE A 86 -14.35 -20.76 -54.89
N ARG A 87 -15.60 -20.43 -54.49
CA ARG A 87 -16.88 -21.16 -54.68
C ARG A 87 -17.23 -22.44 -53.88
N ASN A 88 -18.22 -22.23 -53.00
CA ASN A 88 -19.56 -22.85 -52.99
C ASN A 88 -19.75 -24.36 -52.71
N SER A 89 -20.64 -24.63 -51.77
CA SER A 89 -21.91 -25.34 -52.08
C SER A 89 -23.05 -24.92 -51.14
N ARG A 90 -24.29 -25.22 -51.54
CA ARG A 90 -25.54 -24.83 -50.85
C ARG A 90 -26.28 -26.06 -50.32
N GLN A 91 -27.09 -25.87 -49.28
CA GLN A 91 -28.46 -26.40 -49.23
C GLN A 91 -29.33 -25.57 -48.27
N SER A 92 -30.66 -25.77 -48.30
CA SER A 92 -31.64 -24.79 -47.81
C SER A 92 -33.00 -25.40 -47.52
N LEU A 93 -33.72 -24.92 -46.49
CA LEU A 93 -35.18 -24.88 -46.40
C LEU A 93 -35.61 -23.88 -45.29
N ALA A 94 -36.88 -23.49 -45.28
CA ALA A 94 -37.49 -22.41 -44.46
C ALA A 94 -38.82 -22.91 -43.84
N PRO A 95 -39.70 -22.12 -43.14
CA PRO A 95 -39.66 -20.68 -42.88
C PRO A 95 -40.13 -20.17 -41.48
N SER A 96 -40.00 -18.86 -41.27
CA SER A 96 -40.94 -17.94 -40.59
C SER A 96 -41.66 -18.34 -39.28
N SER A 97 -41.35 -17.61 -38.20
CA SER A 97 -42.33 -16.68 -37.61
C SER A 97 -41.65 -15.50 -36.91
N ALA A 98 -42.37 -14.42 -36.63
CA ALA A 98 -41.81 -13.13 -36.21
C ALA A 98 -42.51 -12.51 -35.00
N ARG A 99 -41.77 -11.69 -34.24
CA ARG A 99 -42.09 -10.28 -33.86
C ARG A 99 -41.19 -9.80 -32.71
N ARG A 100 -40.56 -8.63 -32.86
CA ARG A 100 -39.85 -7.89 -31.80
C ARG A 100 -39.99 -6.37 -32.01
N SER A 101 -40.64 -5.71 -31.05
CA SER A 101 -40.89 -4.25 -30.94
C SER A 101 -41.63 -4.04 -29.60
N SER A 102 -41.49 -2.93 -28.84
CA SER A 102 -40.69 -1.71 -29.04
C SER A 102 -40.67 -0.82 -27.78
N VAL A 103 -39.46 -0.41 -27.36
CA VAL A 103 -39.01 0.94 -26.93
C VAL A 103 -39.65 1.64 -25.68
N TYR A 104 -38.87 2.58 -25.11
CA TYR A 104 -39.19 3.60 -24.08
C TYR A 104 -39.23 3.14 -22.61
N THR A 105 -38.69 3.81 -21.58
CA THR A 105 -37.56 4.76 -21.30
C THR A 105 -37.96 5.54 -20.04
N SER A 106 -37.14 5.56 -18.98
CA SER A 106 -36.95 6.68 -18.02
C SER A 106 -35.94 6.26 -16.93
N GLY A 107 -35.47 7.18 -16.07
CA GLY A 107 -35.23 6.79 -14.66
C GLY A 107 -34.07 7.40 -13.86
N ARG A 108 -32.89 7.67 -14.47
CA ARG A 108 -31.64 8.13 -13.78
C ARG A 108 -31.03 7.14 -12.73
N PRO A 109 -29.77 7.38 -12.26
CA PRO A 109 -29.04 6.48 -11.37
C PRO A 109 -28.75 7.05 -9.97
N SER A 110 -28.39 6.18 -9.02
CA SER A 110 -27.47 6.52 -7.92
C SER A 110 -26.86 5.25 -7.29
N SER A 111 -25.57 5.33 -6.94
CA SER A 111 -24.84 4.32 -6.17
C SER A 111 -24.89 4.67 -4.69
N ILE A 112 -25.32 3.73 -3.83
CA ILE A 112 -25.27 3.85 -2.36
C ILE A 112 -24.62 2.59 -1.78
N SER A 113 -23.87 2.77 -0.68
CA SER A 113 -23.00 1.77 -0.05
C SER A 113 -23.68 0.45 0.26
N PHE A 114 -23.10 -0.65 -0.22
CA PHE A 114 -23.49 -2.01 0.18
C PHE A 114 -22.82 -2.40 1.51
N LEU A 115 -23.23 -1.72 2.59
CA LEU A 115 -22.90 -2.10 3.97
C LEU A 115 -24.17 -2.21 4.82
N SER A 116 -25.20 -2.86 4.26
CA SER A 116 -26.30 -3.43 5.03
C SER A 116 -26.08 -4.93 5.17
N GLN A 117 -26.08 -5.39 6.43
CA GLN A 117 -25.92 -6.80 6.80
C GLN A 117 -26.93 -7.65 6.02
N ALA A 118 -26.44 -8.58 5.20
CA ALA A 118 -27.27 -9.31 4.26
C ALA A 118 -28.23 -10.28 4.97
N ALA A 119 -29.43 -9.80 5.27
CA ALA A 119 -30.57 -10.67 5.59
C ALA A 119 -30.76 -11.63 4.41
N SER A 120 -30.40 -12.89 4.62
CA SER A 120 -30.31 -13.91 3.57
C SER A 120 -31.70 -14.24 3.04
N GLN A 121 -32.10 -13.56 1.96
CA GLN A 121 -33.30 -13.91 1.21
C GLN A 121 -33.16 -15.36 0.74
N ALA A 122 -33.95 -16.24 1.34
CA ALA A 122 -33.94 -17.66 1.00
C ALA A 122 -34.16 -17.84 -0.51
N PRO A 123 -33.44 -18.74 -1.18
CA PRO A 123 -33.65 -18.98 -2.60
C PRO A 123 -35.11 -19.39 -2.82
N SER A 124 -35.77 -18.77 -3.79
CA SER A 124 -37.22 -18.91 -4.04
C SER A 124 -37.69 -20.33 -4.42
N LYS A 125 -36.74 -21.27 -4.52
CA LYS A 125 -36.92 -22.69 -4.78
C LYS A 125 -35.94 -23.46 -3.90
N ASP A 126 -36.39 -24.54 -3.28
CA ASP A 126 -35.52 -25.45 -2.50
C ASP A 126 -34.41 -26.01 -3.40
N PRO A 127 -33.11 -25.82 -3.07
CA PRO A 127 -32.00 -26.34 -3.85
C PRO A 127 -31.75 -27.83 -3.60
N ARG A 128 -32.33 -28.41 -2.54
CA ARG A 128 -32.12 -29.81 -2.17
C ARG A 128 -32.86 -30.73 -3.16
N PRO A 129 -32.29 -31.88 -3.55
CA PRO A 129 -32.92 -32.80 -4.49
C PRO A 129 -34.02 -33.64 -3.80
N ILE A 130 -35.02 -32.99 -3.18
CA ILE A 130 -36.00 -33.64 -2.29
C ILE A 130 -36.77 -34.80 -2.92
N ARG A 131 -36.89 -34.83 -4.26
CA ARG A 131 -37.55 -35.92 -5.01
C ARG A 131 -36.64 -37.10 -5.36
N ASP A 132 -35.32 -36.96 -5.25
CA ASP A 132 -34.38 -38.06 -5.48
C ASP A 132 -34.49 -39.13 -4.39
N LYS A 133 -34.28 -40.39 -4.78
CA LYS A 133 -34.40 -41.54 -3.90
C LYS A 133 -33.16 -41.79 -3.06
N GLN A 134 -31.95 -41.47 -3.53
CA GLN A 134 -30.75 -41.60 -2.69
C GLN A 134 -30.76 -40.55 -1.59
N TYR A 135 -31.03 -39.28 -1.93
CA TYR A 135 -31.21 -38.21 -0.96
C TYR A 135 -32.28 -38.53 0.10
N GLN A 136 -33.45 -39.06 -0.30
CA GLN A 136 -34.48 -39.50 0.66
C GLN A 136 -33.97 -40.61 1.59
N LEU A 137 -33.20 -41.59 1.11
CA LEU A 137 -32.66 -42.66 1.95
C LEU A 137 -31.59 -42.15 2.93
N THR A 138 -30.72 -41.23 2.50
CA THR A 138 -29.76 -40.54 3.38
C THR A 138 -30.50 -39.77 4.49
N CYS A 139 -31.56 -39.03 4.13
CA CYS A 139 -32.35 -38.30 5.12
C CYS A 139 -32.99 -39.23 6.16
N ILE A 140 -33.58 -40.34 5.72
CA ILE A 140 -34.17 -41.35 6.60
C ILE A 140 -33.11 -41.94 7.54
N HIS A 141 -31.90 -42.23 7.04
CA HIS A 141 -30.83 -42.80 7.85
C HIS A 141 -30.32 -41.82 8.92
N SER A 142 -30.07 -40.56 8.57
CA SER A 142 -29.66 -39.50 9.51
C SER A 142 -30.69 -39.32 10.63
N ILE A 143 -31.98 -39.19 10.27
CA ILE A 143 -33.07 -39.04 11.25
C ILE A 143 -33.17 -40.25 12.19
N ILE A 144 -33.11 -41.48 11.68
CA ILE A 144 -33.19 -42.69 12.52
C ILE A 144 -31.97 -42.79 13.45
N LEU A 145 -30.76 -42.51 12.95
CA LEU A 145 -29.53 -42.54 13.74
C LEU A 145 -29.62 -41.54 14.90
N TYR A 146 -29.97 -40.29 14.60
CA TYR A 146 -30.10 -39.25 15.63
C TYR A 146 -31.17 -39.60 16.67
N LEU A 147 -32.39 -39.96 16.24
CA LEU A 147 -33.49 -40.34 17.13
C LEU A 147 -33.15 -41.57 18.00
N THR A 148 -32.36 -42.50 17.50
CA THR A 148 -31.92 -43.68 18.28
C THR A 148 -30.92 -43.28 19.36
N ASN A 149 -29.91 -42.48 18.99
CA ASN A 149 -28.85 -42.04 19.90
C ASN A 149 -29.38 -41.10 21.01
N SER A 150 -30.42 -40.33 20.73
CA SER A 150 -31.01 -39.34 21.63
C SER A 150 -32.13 -39.86 22.53
N GLY A 151 -32.49 -41.15 22.42
CA GLY A 151 -33.48 -41.81 23.29
C GLY A 151 -34.94 -41.62 22.87
N PHE A 152 -35.24 -41.55 21.57
CA PHE A 152 -36.63 -41.48 21.09
C PHE A 152 -37.45 -42.72 21.53
N PRO A 153 -38.64 -42.58 22.16
CA PRO A 153 -39.35 -43.71 22.78
C PRO A 153 -39.91 -44.80 21.85
N GLN A 154 -39.71 -44.72 20.53
CA GLN A 154 -40.25 -45.69 19.57
C GLN A 154 -39.13 -46.20 18.65
N VAL A 155 -39.07 -47.51 18.44
CA VAL A 155 -38.10 -48.12 17.51
C VAL A 155 -38.54 -47.84 16.07
N LEU A 156 -37.82 -46.94 15.39
CA LEU A 156 -38.10 -46.55 14.02
C LEU A 156 -37.25 -47.37 13.04
N THR A 157 -37.88 -48.07 12.10
CA THR A 157 -37.18 -48.72 10.99
C THR A 157 -37.21 -47.85 9.74
N GLN A 158 -36.28 -48.10 8.81
CA GLN A 158 -36.22 -47.44 7.50
C GLN A 158 -37.57 -47.52 6.74
N LYS A 159 -38.36 -48.59 6.94
CA LYS A 159 -39.68 -48.74 6.31
C LYS A 159 -40.72 -47.78 6.90
N ASN A 160 -40.67 -47.49 8.21
CA ASN A 160 -41.60 -46.57 8.86
C ASN A 160 -41.47 -45.15 8.28
N LEU A 161 -40.25 -44.70 7.97
CA LEU A 161 -40.00 -43.37 7.39
C LEU A 161 -40.02 -43.33 5.86
N GLN A 162 -40.31 -44.44 5.17
CA GLN A 162 -40.60 -44.41 3.72
C GLN A 162 -42.06 -43.98 3.44
N GLN A 163 -43.00 -44.36 4.32
CA GLN A 163 -44.41 -43.98 4.28
C GLN A 163 -44.95 -43.89 5.73
N PRO A 164 -44.63 -42.82 6.50
CA PRO A 164 -45.05 -42.70 7.89
C PRO A 164 -46.53 -42.37 8.02
N THR A 165 -47.13 -42.74 9.15
CA THR A 165 -48.47 -42.25 9.50
C THR A 165 -48.40 -40.81 10.04
N GLN A 166 -49.54 -40.13 10.04
CA GLN A 166 -49.70 -38.81 10.66
C GLN A 166 -49.25 -38.80 12.13
N LYS A 167 -49.48 -39.90 12.86
CA LYS A 167 -49.10 -40.06 14.27
C LYS A 167 -47.58 -40.11 14.45
N ASP A 168 -46.89 -40.84 13.58
CA ASP A 168 -45.43 -41.02 13.66
C ASP A 168 -44.73 -39.69 13.33
N PHE A 169 -45.19 -38.99 12.30
CA PHE A 169 -44.73 -37.65 11.96
C PHE A 169 -44.92 -36.66 13.12
N ILE A 170 -46.10 -36.62 13.74
CA ILE A 170 -46.37 -35.73 14.88
C ILE A 170 -45.47 -36.10 16.08
N ALA A 171 -45.26 -37.38 16.37
CA ALA A 171 -44.40 -37.82 17.45
C ALA A 171 -42.94 -37.41 17.24
N ILE A 172 -42.40 -37.61 16.03
CA ILE A 172 -41.04 -37.22 15.64
C ILE A 172 -40.90 -35.68 15.67
N PHE A 173 -41.87 -34.94 15.12
CA PHE A 173 -41.83 -33.48 15.09
C PHE A 173 -41.83 -32.87 16.50
N LYS A 174 -42.75 -33.32 17.38
CA LYS A 174 -42.80 -32.83 18.77
C LYS A 174 -41.51 -33.11 19.51
N TRP A 175 -40.96 -34.32 19.37
CA TRP A 175 -39.72 -34.69 20.03
C TRP A 175 -38.53 -33.86 19.52
N LEU A 176 -38.40 -33.66 18.20
CA LEU A 176 -37.34 -32.82 17.62
C LEU A 176 -37.47 -31.35 18.06
N TYR A 177 -38.69 -30.80 18.05
CA TYR A 177 -38.91 -29.42 18.46
C TYR A 177 -38.56 -29.20 19.95
N ASN A 178 -38.91 -30.14 20.83
CA ASN A 178 -38.58 -30.06 22.26
C ASN A 178 -37.09 -30.32 22.58
N ARG A 179 -36.23 -30.63 21.60
CA ARG A 179 -34.77 -30.52 21.75
C ARG A 179 -34.26 -29.09 21.54
N LEU A 180 -35.01 -28.25 20.80
CA LEU A 180 -34.68 -26.83 20.58
C LEU A 180 -35.36 -25.92 21.61
N ASP A 181 -36.60 -26.22 21.99
CA ASP A 181 -37.35 -25.52 23.04
C ASP A 181 -37.99 -26.53 24.00
N PRO A 182 -37.27 -26.93 25.08
CA PRO A 182 -37.77 -27.88 26.06
C PRO A 182 -39.04 -27.45 26.80
N ASN A 183 -39.33 -26.13 26.83
CA ASN A 183 -40.46 -25.55 27.54
C ASN A 183 -41.72 -25.42 26.66
N TYR A 184 -41.61 -25.70 25.36
CA TYR A 184 -42.72 -25.55 24.43
C TYR A 184 -43.88 -26.53 24.69
N GLN A 185 -45.10 -25.99 24.71
CA GLN A 185 -46.33 -26.76 24.88
C GLN A 185 -47.21 -26.69 23.62
N PHE A 186 -47.49 -27.86 23.04
CA PHE A 186 -48.39 -28.03 21.89
C PHE A 186 -49.84 -28.09 22.35
N VAL A 187 -50.62 -27.04 22.08
CA VAL A 187 -51.98 -26.80 22.63
C VAL A 187 -53.04 -26.64 21.53
N LYS A 188 -52.66 -26.11 20.36
CA LYS A 188 -53.56 -25.87 19.22
C LYS A 188 -53.61 -27.11 18.30
N LYS A 189 -54.19 -26.95 17.11
CA LYS A 189 -54.17 -28.01 16.07
C LYS A 189 -52.76 -28.18 15.52
N MET A 190 -52.28 -29.42 15.44
CA MET A 190 -50.90 -29.72 15.05
C MET A 190 -50.49 -29.12 13.70
N ASP A 191 -51.40 -29.02 12.74
CA ASP A 191 -51.11 -28.49 11.40
C ASP A 191 -50.84 -26.98 11.42
N ASP A 192 -51.45 -26.26 12.36
CA ASP A 192 -51.19 -24.84 12.60
C ASP A 192 -49.93 -24.64 13.45
N GLU A 193 -49.71 -25.52 14.44
CA GLU A 193 -48.51 -25.45 15.28
C GLU A 193 -47.23 -25.81 14.52
N VAL A 194 -47.25 -26.83 13.64
CA VAL A 194 -46.08 -27.17 12.81
C VAL A 194 -45.68 -25.99 11.93
N ILE A 195 -46.64 -25.32 11.27
CA ILE A 195 -46.36 -24.12 10.44
C ILE A 195 -45.80 -22.98 11.31
N MET A 196 -46.38 -22.73 12.48
CA MET A 196 -45.90 -21.70 13.41
C MET A 196 -44.48 -21.99 13.91
N CYS A 197 -44.23 -23.23 14.34
CA CYS A 197 -42.93 -23.72 14.83
C CYS A 197 -41.83 -23.55 13.77
N ILE A 198 -42.04 -24.02 12.54
CA ILE A 198 -41.00 -23.92 11.50
C ILE A 198 -40.78 -22.48 11.00
N LYS A 199 -41.81 -21.61 11.06
CA LYS A 199 -41.64 -20.18 10.80
C LYS A 199 -40.85 -19.48 11.91
N ASN A 200 -41.09 -19.82 13.17
CA ASN A 200 -40.32 -19.31 14.30
C ASN A 200 -38.84 -19.74 14.26
N LEU A 201 -38.59 -21.00 13.86
CA LEU A 201 -37.24 -21.52 13.57
C LEU A 201 -36.62 -20.96 12.27
N LYS A 202 -37.31 -20.05 11.56
CA LYS A 202 -36.87 -19.45 10.28
C LYS A 202 -36.52 -20.48 9.20
N TYR A 203 -37.23 -21.61 9.15
CA TYR A 203 -37.03 -22.65 8.14
C TYR A 203 -37.19 -22.06 6.72
N PRO A 204 -36.14 -22.10 5.85
CA PRO A 204 -36.12 -21.34 4.59
C PRO A 204 -37.26 -21.64 3.60
N PHE A 205 -37.94 -22.78 3.75
CA PHE A 205 -39.01 -23.24 2.84
C PHE A 205 -40.37 -23.38 3.54
N ALA A 206 -40.56 -22.70 4.68
CA ALA A 206 -41.82 -22.75 5.44
C ALA A 206 -43.06 -22.36 4.63
N ASP A 207 -42.95 -21.37 3.74
CA ASP A 207 -44.05 -20.94 2.85
C ASP A 207 -44.36 -21.92 1.71
N GLN A 208 -43.50 -22.92 1.46
CA GLN A 208 -43.76 -23.99 0.50
C GLN A 208 -44.55 -25.16 1.14
N ILE A 209 -44.75 -25.13 2.47
CA ILE A 209 -45.48 -26.13 3.25
C ILE A 209 -46.90 -25.64 3.53
N SER A 210 -47.90 -26.33 2.96
CA SER A 210 -49.31 -25.99 3.17
C SER A 210 -49.95 -26.83 4.28
N ARG A 211 -50.99 -26.27 4.94
CA ARG A 211 -51.84 -27.02 5.88
C ARG A 211 -52.44 -28.29 5.23
N SER A 212 -52.69 -28.29 3.91
CA SER A 212 -53.18 -29.47 3.18
C SER A 212 -52.12 -30.57 2.98
N GLN A 213 -50.83 -30.23 2.88
CA GLN A 213 -49.74 -31.22 2.88
C GLN A 213 -49.57 -31.84 4.28
N LEU A 214 -49.68 -31.01 5.33
CA LEU A 214 -49.71 -31.48 6.72
C LEU A 214 -50.95 -32.35 7.01
N MET A 215 -52.08 -32.08 6.35
CA MET A 215 -53.26 -32.95 6.25
C MET A 215 -52.96 -34.44 5.92
N ALA A 216 -51.91 -34.69 5.13
CA ALA A 216 -51.60 -36.00 4.55
C ALA A 216 -50.09 -36.21 4.37
N VAL A 217 -49.32 -36.10 5.46
CA VAL A 217 -47.84 -36.08 5.41
C VAL A 217 -47.22 -37.29 4.72
N GLY A 218 -47.79 -38.50 4.91
CA GLY A 218 -47.31 -39.74 4.28
C GLY A 218 -47.62 -39.87 2.79
N SER A 219 -48.31 -38.91 2.17
CA SER A 219 -48.62 -38.96 0.73
C SER A 219 -47.36 -38.81 -0.13
N PRO A 220 -47.24 -39.49 -1.29
CA PRO A 220 -46.02 -39.48 -2.12
C PRO A 220 -45.58 -38.10 -2.64
N HIS A 221 -46.46 -37.09 -2.60
CA HIS A 221 -46.17 -35.72 -3.02
C HIS A 221 -45.83 -34.78 -1.84
N SER A 222 -46.32 -35.06 -0.63
CA SER A 222 -46.07 -34.24 0.56
C SER A 222 -44.87 -34.75 1.36
N TRP A 223 -44.72 -36.08 1.49
CA TRP A 223 -43.67 -36.69 2.31
C TRP A 223 -42.24 -36.22 1.97
N PRO A 224 -41.84 -36.02 0.69
CA PRO A 224 -40.51 -35.49 0.35
C PRO A 224 -40.18 -34.13 1.00
N SER A 225 -41.17 -33.25 1.16
CA SER A 225 -41.00 -31.96 1.83
C SER A 225 -40.88 -32.14 3.35
N MET A 226 -41.78 -32.94 3.93
CA MET A 226 -41.81 -33.22 5.38
C MET A 226 -40.53 -33.93 5.87
N LEU A 227 -40.06 -34.94 5.13
CA LEU A 227 -38.80 -35.62 5.40
C LEU A 227 -37.60 -34.66 5.37
N SER A 228 -37.57 -33.76 4.38
CA SER A 228 -36.48 -32.78 4.24
C SER A 228 -36.55 -31.67 5.30
N MET A 229 -37.74 -31.37 5.83
CA MET A 229 -37.95 -30.47 6.96
C MET A 229 -37.48 -31.12 8.27
N LEU A 230 -37.87 -32.37 8.54
CA LEU A 230 -37.41 -33.10 9.73
C LEU A 230 -35.90 -33.34 9.69
N HIS A 231 -35.32 -33.65 8.53
CA HIS A 231 -33.86 -33.75 8.37
C HIS A 231 -33.16 -32.43 8.71
N TRP A 232 -33.69 -31.31 8.20
CA TRP A 232 -33.14 -30.00 8.53
C TRP A 232 -33.25 -29.68 10.03
N MET A 233 -34.33 -30.09 10.71
CA MET A 233 -34.41 -29.97 12.17
C MET A 233 -33.33 -30.81 12.87
N VAL A 234 -33.06 -32.04 12.42
CA VAL A 234 -31.97 -32.89 12.95
C VAL A 234 -30.60 -32.23 12.78
N GLU A 235 -30.30 -31.70 11.59
CA GLU A 235 -29.04 -30.97 11.33
C GLU A 235 -28.94 -29.71 12.21
N VAL A 236 -30.02 -28.93 12.35
CA VAL A 236 -30.05 -27.74 13.24
C VAL A 236 -29.79 -28.13 14.69
N ILE A 237 -30.48 -29.13 15.23
CA ILE A 237 -30.27 -29.60 16.62
C ILE A 237 -28.82 -30.09 16.79
N THR A 238 -28.30 -30.87 15.84
CA THR A 238 -26.93 -31.38 15.89
C THR A 238 -25.91 -30.25 15.91
N CYS A 239 -26.11 -29.19 15.11
CA CYS A 239 -25.28 -27.99 15.14
C CYS A 239 -25.42 -27.21 16.46
N THR A 240 -26.63 -27.07 17.02
CA THR A 240 -26.87 -26.41 18.30
C THR A 240 -26.24 -27.16 19.47
N GLU A 241 -26.36 -28.50 19.51
CA GLU A 241 -25.74 -29.34 20.55
C GLU A 241 -24.20 -29.24 20.49
N LYS A 242 -23.62 -29.28 19.29
CA LYS A 242 -22.17 -29.07 19.09
C LYS A 242 -21.68 -27.67 19.48
N LEU A 243 -22.49 -26.64 19.20
CA LEU A 243 -22.19 -25.27 19.60
C LEU A 243 -22.19 -25.12 21.13
N ILE A 244 -23.17 -25.72 21.81
CA ILE A 244 -23.27 -25.72 23.28
C ILE A 244 -22.12 -26.53 23.92
N ASN A 245 -21.70 -27.63 23.28
CA ASN A 245 -20.56 -28.45 23.72
C ASN A 245 -19.18 -27.80 23.49
N GLY A 246 -19.10 -26.69 22.72
CA GLY A 246 -17.81 -26.13 22.29
C GLY A 246 -17.09 -26.94 21.20
N GLU A 247 -17.78 -27.85 20.51
CA GLU A 247 -17.24 -28.59 19.35
C GLU A 247 -17.18 -27.73 18.07
N ILE A 248 -17.91 -26.62 18.04
CA ILE A 248 -17.86 -25.60 16.99
C ILE A 248 -17.14 -24.39 17.57
N ASP A 249 -15.91 -24.17 17.10
CA ASP A 249 -15.17 -22.95 17.38
C ASP A 249 -15.91 -21.77 16.72
N VAL A 250 -16.34 -20.81 17.54
CA VAL A 250 -16.92 -19.55 17.09
C VAL A 250 -15.77 -18.56 17.10
N ASP A 251 -15.47 -17.99 15.93
CA ASP A 251 -14.30 -17.11 15.68
C ASP A 251 -14.36 -15.83 16.56
N ASP A 252 -13.93 -15.99 17.80
CA ASP A 252 -14.05 -15.04 18.90
C ASP A 252 -12.77 -14.21 18.94
N ASN A 253 -12.85 -12.95 18.50
CA ASN A 253 -11.69 -12.08 18.34
C ASN A 253 -10.90 -12.01 19.66
N ASN A 254 -9.67 -12.53 19.65
CA ASN A 254 -8.86 -12.78 20.85
C ASN A 254 -8.56 -11.53 21.70
N ASP A 255 -8.79 -10.33 21.15
CA ASP A 255 -8.68 -9.06 21.86
C ASP A 255 -9.66 -8.97 23.06
N ASN A 256 -10.86 -9.55 22.94
CA ASN A 256 -11.90 -9.50 23.99
C ASN A 256 -11.70 -10.54 25.12
N HIS A 257 -10.58 -11.28 25.14
CA HIS A 257 -10.32 -12.32 26.14
C HIS A 257 -10.36 -11.81 27.59
N ALA A 258 -9.90 -10.58 27.85
CA ALA A 258 -9.98 -9.97 29.19
C ALA A 258 -11.43 -9.65 29.60
N GLU A 259 -12.27 -9.24 28.66
CA GLU A 259 -13.71 -9.04 28.89
C GLU A 259 -14.40 -10.37 29.15
N LYS A 260 -13.98 -11.45 28.49
CA LYS A 260 -14.52 -12.81 28.64
C LYS A 260 -14.29 -13.37 30.06
N ILE A 261 -13.07 -13.21 30.60
CA ILE A 261 -12.76 -13.56 32.00
C ILE A 261 -13.63 -12.72 32.96
N PHE A 262 -13.71 -11.40 32.74
CA PHE A 262 -14.49 -10.52 33.60
C PHE A 262 -16.01 -10.78 33.51
N PHE A 263 -16.53 -11.19 32.35
CA PHE A 263 -17.93 -11.53 32.16
C PHE A 263 -18.32 -12.88 32.80
N ASP A 264 -17.40 -13.85 32.84
CA ASP A 264 -17.60 -15.07 33.62
C ASP A 264 -17.63 -14.78 35.13
N TYR A 265 -16.69 -13.94 35.63
CA TYR A 265 -16.75 -13.40 37.00
C TYR A 265 -18.09 -12.72 37.30
N LEU A 266 -18.53 -11.77 36.45
CA LEU A 266 -19.84 -11.12 36.61
C LEU A 266 -21.00 -12.12 36.57
N THR A 267 -20.94 -13.14 35.71
CA THR A 267 -21.98 -14.18 35.60
C THR A 267 -22.05 -15.05 36.86
N LYS A 268 -20.92 -15.31 37.51
CA LYS A 268 -20.85 -16.04 38.79
C LYS A 268 -21.32 -15.15 39.94
N ALA A 269 -20.77 -13.94 40.08
CA ALA A 269 -21.13 -12.98 41.12
C ALA A 269 -22.62 -12.61 41.09
N TYR A 270 -23.20 -12.43 39.90
CA TYR A 270 -24.63 -12.15 39.75
C TYR A 270 -25.54 -13.32 40.17
N ARG A 271 -25.06 -14.59 40.14
CA ARG A 271 -25.81 -15.73 40.70
C ARG A 271 -25.81 -15.70 42.23
N VAL A 272 -24.71 -15.30 42.85
CA VAL A 272 -24.59 -15.14 44.31
C VAL A 272 -25.50 -14.00 44.78
N PHE A 273 -25.44 -12.84 44.12
CA PHE A 273 -26.36 -11.73 44.33
C PHE A 273 -27.85 -12.13 44.16
N LEU A 274 -28.20 -12.88 43.10
CA LEU A 274 -29.55 -13.41 42.90
C LEU A 274 -29.98 -14.45 43.94
N SER A 275 -29.05 -15.05 44.69
CA SER A 275 -29.35 -15.91 45.83
C SER A 275 -29.56 -15.15 47.15
N GLY A 276 -29.30 -13.84 47.16
CA GLY A 276 -29.44 -12.97 48.32
C GLY A 276 -28.18 -12.89 49.20
N ASP A 277 -27.01 -13.13 48.62
CA ASP A 277 -25.71 -13.04 49.28
C ASP A 277 -24.81 -12.01 48.56
N ASP A 278 -23.98 -11.31 49.32
CA ASP A 278 -23.14 -10.17 48.89
C ASP A 278 -21.63 -10.47 49.06
N ASP A 279 -21.22 -11.68 49.49
CA ASP A 279 -19.81 -12.09 49.49
C ASP A 279 -19.35 -12.59 48.12
N PHE A 280 -18.49 -11.79 47.46
CA PHE A 280 -17.92 -12.13 46.15
C PHE A 280 -16.46 -12.64 46.23
N SER A 281 -15.89 -12.79 47.43
CA SER A 281 -14.45 -12.99 47.66
C SER A 281 -13.85 -14.23 46.97
N GLU A 282 -14.61 -15.32 46.84
CA GLU A 282 -14.15 -16.53 46.15
C GLU A 282 -13.97 -16.29 44.63
N MET A 283 -14.87 -15.51 44.04
CA MET A 283 -14.88 -15.22 42.61
C MET A 283 -13.90 -14.10 42.24
N GLU A 284 -13.68 -13.11 43.13
CA GLU A 284 -12.60 -12.13 42.99
C GLU A 284 -11.23 -12.82 43.00
N LYS A 285 -11.07 -13.84 43.83
CA LYS A 285 -9.84 -14.65 43.90
C LYS A 285 -9.67 -15.60 42.70
N GLU A 286 -10.75 -16.07 42.11
CA GLU A 286 -10.71 -16.81 40.83
C GLU A 286 -10.29 -15.87 39.68
N LEU A 287 -10.87 -14.67 39.64
CA LEU A 287 -10.54 -13.60 38.68
C LEU A 287 -9.05 -13.21 38.75
N GLU A 288 -8.50 -13.01 39.95
CA GLU A 288 -7.07 -12.75 40.17
C GLU A 288 -6.19 -13.85 39.57
N GLN A 289 -6.53 -15.13 39.83
CA GLN A 289 -5.76 -16.28 39.33
C GLN A 289 -5.80 -16.44 37.80
N GLU A 290 -6.92 -16.14 37.14
CA GLU A 290 -6.98 -16.18 35.66
C GLU A 290 -6.21 -15.02 35.03
N PHE A 291 -6.23 -13.83 35.62
CA PHE A 291 -5.40 -12.71 35.18
C PHE A 291 -3.90 -12.98 35.40
N ASP A 292 -3.50 -13.59 36.51
CA ASP A 292 -2.09 -13.95 36.77
C ASP A 292 -1.56 -14.99 35.78
N LYS A 293 -2.33 -16.04 35.45
CA LYS A 293 -1.95 -17.02 34.40
C LYS A 293 -1.74 -16.33 33.05
N ARG A 294 -2.68 -15.46 32.66
CA ARG A 294 -2.59 -14.67 31.43
C ARG A 294 -1.37 -13.74 31.44
N ASN A 295 -1.05 -13.12 32.57
CA ASN A 295 0.13 -12.28 32.72
C ASN A 295 1.43 -13.10 32.59
N GLU A 296 1.48 -14.31 33.15
CA GLU A 296 2.62 -15.24 33.00
C GLU A 296 2.83 -15.66 31.54
N GLU A 297 1.76 -15.99 30.79
CA GLU A 297 1.84 -16.27 29.35
C GLU A 297 2.37 -15.06 28.55
N ILE A 298 1.87 -13.85 28.85
CA ILE A 298 2.31 -12.60 28.20
C ILE A 298 3.78 -12.32 28.50
N LEU A 299 4.25 -12.52 29.75
CA LEU A 299 5.65 -12.36 30.12
C LEU A 299 6.57 -13.35 29.39
N LEU A 300 6.15 -14.60 29.22
CA LEU A 300 6.89 -15.61 28.42
C LEU A 300 6.94 -15.28 26.92
N VAL A 301 5.95 -14.54 26.39
CA VAL A 301 5.98 -13.99 25.02
C VAL A 301 6.92 -12.78 24.94
N ILE A 302 6.91 -11.89 25.95
CA ILE A 302 7.82 -10.74 26.02
C ILE A 302 9.28 -11.20 26.08
N GLU A 303 9.65 -12.11 26.99
CA GLU A 303 11.03 -12.62 27.12
C GLU A 303 11.52 -13.22 25.79
N ARG A 304 10.66 -13.95 25.08
CA ARG A 304 10.96 -14.53 23.77
C ARG A 304 11.26 -13.44 22.73
N ILE A 305 10.43 -12.41 22.66
CA ILE A 305 10.58 -11.29 21.70
C ILE A 305 11.82 -10.45 22.04
N GLU A 306 12.09 -10.17 23.31
CA GLU A 306 13.31 -9.47 23.74
C GLU A 306 14.58 -10.24 23.38
N LYS A 307 14.58 -11.56 23.58
CA LYS A 307 15.69 -12.46 23.22
C LYS A 307 15.90 -12.56 21.71
N GLU A 308 14.83 -12.59 20.93
CA GLU A 308 14.91 -12.54 19.46
C GLU A 308 15.43 -11.18 18.98
N ASN A 309 14.91 -10.07 19.50
CA ASN A 309 15.35 -8.71 19.18
C ASN A 309 16.82 -8.47 19.56
N GLY A 310 17.27 -8.98 20.71
CA GLY A 310 18.69 -8.95 21.11
C GLY A 310 19.57 -9.75 20.15
N SER A 311 19.11 -10.93 19.71
CA SER A 311 19.82 -11.77 18.73
C SER A 311 19.92 -11.11 17.36
N LEU A 312 18.83 -10.50 16.88
CA LEU A 312 18.78 -9.72 15.63
C LEU A 312 19.67 -8.47 15.70
N SER A 313 19.65 -7.76 16.82
CA SER A 313 20.51 -6.59 17.07
C SER A 313 22.00 -6.95 17.04
N GLN A 314 22.37 -8.09 17.64
CA GLN A 314 23.74 -8.61 17.57
C GLN A 314 24.11 -9.06 16.14
N ALA A 315 23.20 -9.70 15.41
CA ALA A 315 23.42 -10.07 14.02
C ALA A 315 23.63 -8.85 13.11
N MET A 316 22.80 -7.79 13.26
CA MET A 316 22.99 -6.52 12.55
C MET A 316 24.35 -5.89 12.86
N LYS A 317 24.76 -5.86 14.14
CA LYS A 317 26.06 -5.33 14.54
C LYS A 317 27.21 -6.10 13.89
N ASN A 318 27.18 -7.43 13.93
CA ASN A 318 28.20 -8.29 13.31
C ASN A 318 28.28 -8.04 11.78
N ILE A 319 27.13 -7.86 11.11
CA ILE A 319 27.09 -7.55 9.67
C ILE A 319 27.71 -6.17 9.39
N THR A 320 27.35 -5.15 10.15
CA THR A 320 27.93 -3.79 10.02
C THR A 320 29.45 -3.78 10.24
N GLU A 321 29.93 -4.49 11.25
CA GLU A 321 31.37 -4.65 11.49
C GLU A 321 32.05 -5.38 10.31
N SER A 322 31.42 -6.43 9.77
CA SER A 322 31.92 -7.14 8.58
C SER A 322 31.97 -6.27 7.31
N MET A 323 31.01 -5.36 7.12
CA MET A 323 30.99 -4.44 5.98
C MET A 323 32.21 -3.50 5.98
N SER A 324 32.68 -3.06 7.15
CA SER A 324 33.89 -2.25 7.25
C SER A 324 35.15 -2.98 6.75
N SER A 325 35.19 -4.31 6.90
CA SER A 325 36.25 -5.18 6.36
C SER A 325 36.12 -5.35 4.85
N ILE A 326 34.90 -5.49 4.32
CA ILE A 326 34.63 -5.56 2.88
C ILE A 326 35.05 -4.25 2.19
N GLU A 327 34.79 -3.09 2.79
CA GLU A 327 35.30 -1.81 2.27
C GLU A 327 36.83 -1.74 2.24
N ALA A 328 37.51 -2.24 3.28
CA ALA A 328 38.97 -2.29 3.30
C ALA A 328 39.53 -3.17 2.17
N LEU A 329 38.93 -4.34 1.95
CA LEU A 329 39.29 -5.27 0.88
C LEU A 329 38.98 -4.69 -0.52
N ASP A 330 37.91 -3.92 -0.71
CA ASP A 330 37.65 -3.29 -2.02
C ASP A 330 38.61 -2.14 -2.32
N ARG A 331 39.01 -1.36 -1.30
CA ARG A 331 40.07 -0.35 -1.44
C ARG A 331 41.41 -1.02 -1.82
N GLU A 332 41.76 -2.13 -1.19
CA GLU A 332 42.95 -2.93 -1.55
C GLU A 332 42.84 -3.45 -2.99
N ARG A 333 41.68 -4.01 -3.37
CA ARG A 333 41.40 -4.46 -4.74
C ARG A 333 41.57 -3.35 -5.78
N GLN A 334 41.10 -2.13 -5.49
CA GLN A 334 41.27 -0.97 -6.38
C GLN A 334 42.75 -0.54 -6.51
N VAL A 335 43.52 -0.56 -5.43
CA VAL A 335 44.98 -0.29 -5.46
C VAL A 335 45.71 -1.33 -6.31
N LEU A 336 45.48 -2.63 -6.04
CA LEU A 336 46.11 -3.73 -6.78
C LEU A 336 45.72 -3.73 -8.27
N GLN A 337 44.48 -3.39 -8.61
CA GLN A 337 44.04 -3.23 -10.00
C GLN A 337 44.73 -2.03 -10.67
N SER A 338 44.84 -0.89 -9.98
CA SER A 338 45.58 0.29 -10.47
C SER A 338 47.05 -0.01 -10.73
N ASP A 339 47.72 -0.75 -9.84
CA ASP A 339 49.12 -1.13 -10.01
C ASP A 339 49.32 -2.17 -11.11
N LYS A 340 48.41 -3.16 -11.23
CA LYS A 340 48.39 -4.09 -12.37
C LYS A 340 48.31 -3.34 -13.70
N ASP A 341 47.48 -2.32 -13.82
CA ASP A 341 47.34 -1.55 -15.05
C ASP A 341 48.56 -0.65 -15.33
N LYS A 342 49.22 -0.10 -14.30
CA LYS A 342 50.54 0.55 -14.43
C LYS A 342 51.62 -0.42 -14.91
N PHE A 343 51.68 -1.64 -14.36
CA PHE A 343 52.62 -2.67 -14.80
C PHE A 343 52.36 -3.11 -16.24
N ASN A 344 51.11 -3.28 -16.65
CA ASN A 344 50.75 -3.58 -18.04
C ASN A 344 51.21 -2.48 -19.02
N GLN A 345 50.99 -1.21 -18.68
CA GLN A 345 51.48 -0.07 -19.48
C GLN A 345 53.01 -0.04 -19.55
N TYR A 346 53.70 -0.32 -18.44
CA TYR A 346 55.16 -0.38 -18.40
C TYR A 346 55.73 -1.56 -19.22
N ILE A 347 55.07 -2.73 -19.18
CA ILE A 347 55.41 -3.88 -20.03
C ILE A 347 55.25 -3.51 -21.51
N GLN A 348 54.12 -2.91 -21.92
CA GLN A 348 53.93 -2.45 -23.30
C GLN A 348 54.98 -1.40 -23.72
N TYR A 349 55.38 -0.49 -22.83
CA TYR A 349 56.48 0.44 -23.10
C TYR A 349 57.81 -0.30 -23.34
N LEU A 350 58.15 -1.28 -22.50
CA LEU A 350 59.37 -2.09 -22.64
C LEU A 350 59.34 -2.97 -23.89
N GLU A 351 58.21 -3.56 -24.27
CA GLU A 351 58.05 -4.35 -25.50
C GLU A 351 58.21 -3.48 -26.75
N ASN A 352 57.59 -2.30 -26.78
CA ASN A 352 57.78 -1.33 -27.86
C ASN A 352 59.24 -0.86 -27.95
N LYS A 353 59.93 -0.67 -26.82
CA LYS A 353 61.35 -0.31 -26.77
C LYS A 353 62.25 -1.45 -27.24
N LYS A 354 61.95 -2.70 -26.85
CA LYS A 354 62.59 -3.93 -27.33
C LYS A 354 62.45 -4.08 -28.84
N LYS A 355 61.24 -3.88 -29.39
CA LYS A 355 60.98 -3.91 -30.83
C LYS A 355 61.83 -2.87 -31.57
N LYS A 356 61.83 -1.60 -31.12
CA LYS A 356 62.67 -0.54 -31.69
C LYS A 356 64.17 -0.89 -31.70
N PHE A 357 64.69 -1.54 -30.66
CA PHE A 357 66.09 -1.99 -30.63
C PHE A 357 66.37 -3.22 -31.53
N ILE A 358 65.39 -4.11 -31.73
CA ILE A 358 65.49 -5.20 -32.71
C ILE A 358 65.53 -4.62 -34.13
N ASP A 359 64.61 -3.71 -34.46
CA ASP A 359 64.53 -3.05 -35.77
C ASP A 359 65.82 -2.24 -36.06
N LEU A 360 66.35 -1.54 -35.06
CA LEU A 360 67.61 -0.79 -35.18
C LEU A 360 68.82 -1.72 -35.40
N ASN A 361 68.93 -2.82 -34.63
CA ASN A 361 69.99 -3.81 -34.83
C ASN A 361 69.92 -4.48 -36.22
N ALA A 362 68.71 -4.70 -36.76
CA ALA A 362 68.53 -5.23 -38.11
C ALA A 362 69.03 -4.24 -39.18
N ARG A 363 68.71 -2.94 -39.04
CA ARG A 363 69.21 -1.89 -39.94
C ARG A 363 70.73 -1.76 -39.87
N LEU A 364 71.31 -1.64 -38.67
CA LEU A 364 72.76 -1.50 -38.49
C LEU A 364 73.53 -2.70 -39.05
N LYS A 365 72.99 -3.93 -38.96
CA LYS A 365 73.60 -5.11 -39.60
C LYS A 365 73.58 -5.03 -41.12
N ASN A 366 72.48 -4.58 -41.73
CA ASN A 366 72.40 -4.41 -43.18
C ASN A 366 73.29 -3.26 -43.68
N GLU A 367 73.37 -2.15 -42.95
CA GLU A 367 74.28 -1.03 -43.25
C GLU A 367 75.75 -1.45 -43.16
N LEU A 368 76.12 -2.20 -42.11
CA LEU A 368 77.47 -2.75 -41.93
C LEU A 368 77.83 -3.72 -43.07
N PHE A 369 76.95 -4.68 -43.40
CA PHE A 369 77.16 -5.60 -44.53
C PHE A 369 77.32 -4.88 -45.87
N ASN A 370 76.50 -3.85 -46.12
CA ASN A 370 76.63 -3.02 -47.32
C ASN A 370 77.98 -2.27 -47.35
N LYS A 371 78.44 -1.74 -46.21
CA LYS A 371 79.73 -1.04 -46.11
C LYS A 371 80.94 -1.97 -46.19
N GLU A 372 80.86 -3.20 -45.68
CA GLU A 372 81.88 -4.23 -45.90
C GLU A 372 82.00 -4.59 -47.38
N LYS A 373 80.86 -4.74 -48.08
CA LYS A 373 80.84 -4.97 -49.52
C LYS A 373 81.42 -3.79 -50.31
N GLU A 374 81.00 -2.56 -50.01
CA GLU A 374 81.52 -1.32 -50.63
C GLU A 374 83.03 -1.18 -50.43
N LEU A 375 83.53 -1.44 -49.22
CA LEU A 375 84.96 -1.41 -48.89
C LEU A 375 85.74 -2.48 -49.67
N SER A 376 85.21 -3.71 -49.79
CA SER A 376 85.85 -4.75 -50.61
C SER A 376 85.94 -4.38 -52.09
N GLN A 377 84.91 -3.74 -52.64
CA GLN A 377 84.88 -3.30 -54.04
C GLN A 377 85.86 -2.14 -54.28
N LEU A 378 85.87 -1.13 -53.40
CA LEU A 378 86.83 -0.02 -53.43
C LEU A 378 88.28 -0.49 -53.22
N SER A 379 88.50 -1.57 -52.47
CA SER A 379 89.83 -2.17 -52.29
C SER A 379 90.36 -2.84 -53.57
N ILE A 380 89.47 -3.41 -54.40
CA ILE A 380 89.80 -3.96 -55.71
C ILE A 380 90.09 -2.81 -56.69
N GLU A 381 89.15 -1.86 -56.81
CA GLU A 381 89.26 -0.70 -57.70
C GLU A 381 90.52 0.14 -57.40
N LYS A 382 90.87 0.33 -56.12
CA LYS A 382 92.13 0.98 -55.73
C LYS A 382 93.37 0.22 -56.22
N SER A 383 93.36 -1.11 -56.21
CA SER A 383 94.48 -1.93 -56.70
C SER A 383 94.62 -1.85 -58.22
N GLU A 384 93.50 -1.82 -58.94
CA GLU A 384 93.46 -1.63 -60.40
C GLU A 384 93.92 -0.22 -60.80
N LEU A 385 93.45 0.82 -60.10
CA LEU A 385 93.88 2.20 -60.34
C LEU A 385 95.35 2.43 -59.98
N GLN A 386 95.87 1.82 -58.91
CA GLN A 386 97.30 1.91 -58.58
C GLN A 386 98.16 1.31 -59.71
N THR A 387 97.80 0.12 -60.21
CA THR A 387 98.54 -0.49 -61.34
C THR A 387 98.39 0.26 -62.66
N GLN A 388 97.32 1.04 -62.85
CA GLN A 388 97.21 1.97 -64.00
C GLN A 388 98.06 3.24 -63.82
N VAL A 389 98.17 3.78 -62.60
CA VAL A 389 98.99 4.96 -62.30
C VAL A 389 100.49 4.63 -62.39
N ASP A 390 100.91 3.49 -61.83
CA ASP A 390 102.30 3.02 -61.89
C ASP A 390 102.76 2.72 -63.33
N ALA A 391 101.83 2.60 -64.28
CA ALA A 391 102.10 2.36 -65.71
C ALA A 391 102.18 3.65 -66.57
N GLN A 392 101.98 4.85 -66.01
CA GLN A 392 101.95 6.11 -66.77
C GLN A 392 103.20 6.98 -66.58
N PRO A 393 104.06 7.14 -67.60
CA PRO A 393 105.21 8.06 -67.55
C PRO A 393 104.76 9.51 -67.83
N ILE A 394 104.28 10.21 -66.81
CA ILE A 394 103.82 11.61 -66.93
C ILE A 394 105.02 12.57 -66.97
N SER A 395 105.07 13.44 -67.99
CA SER A 395 106.10 14.49 -68.14
C SER A 395 105.75 15.74 -67.33
N PRO A 396 106.72 16.40 -66.65
CA PRO A 396 106.46 17.64 -65.90
C PRO A 396 105.82 18.76 -66.73
N ALA A 397 106.13 18.85 -68.03
CA ALA A 397 105.55 19.87 -68.92
C ALA A 397 104.03 19.73 -69.11
N ASP A 398 103.51 18.49 -69.06
CA ASP A 398 102.07 18.25 -69.11
C ASP A 398 101.40 18.58 -67.77
N VAL A 399 102.11 18.43 -66.65
CA VAL A 399 101.63 18.81 -65.31
C VAL A 399 101.39 20.30 -65.22
N ASP A 400 102.32 21.14 -65.70
CA ASP A 400 102.16 22.59 -65.69
C ASP A 400 100.99 23.04 -66.57
N ARG A 401 100.85 22.44 -67.77
CA ARG A 401 99.71 22.73 -68.66
C ARG A 401 98.37 22.30 -68.04
N MET A 402 98.29 21.08 -67.48
CA MET A 402 97.10 20.61 -66.76
C MET A 402 96.79 21.49 -65.56
N THR A 403 97.79 22.08 -64.89
CA THR A 403 97.59 22.97 -63.75
C THR A 403 97.01 24.32 -64.19
N ALA A 404 97.45 24.89 -65.31
CA ALA A 404 96.86 26.10 -65.88
C ALA A 404 95.42 25.88 -66.39
N GLU A 405 95.16 24.78 -67.09
CA GLU A 405 93.80 24.41 -67.51
C GLU A 405 92.89 24.15 -66.28
N ARG A 406 93.42 23.50 -65.23
CA ARG A 406 92.74 23.29 -63.95
C ARG A 406 92.42 24.60 -63.23
N GLU A 407 93.32 25.59 -63.18
CA GLU A 407 93.03 26.87 -62.51
C GLU A 407 91.93 27.67 -63.22
N SER A 408 91.90 27.61 -64.56
CA SER A 408 90.81 28.16 -65.37
C SER A 408 89.49 27.44 -65.13
N LEU A 409 89.51 26.09 -65.07
CA LEU A 409 88.34 25.28 -64.78
C LEU A 409 87.82 25.48 -63.35
N VAL A 410 88.69 25.69 -62.36
CA VAL A 410 88.30 25.99 -60.97
C VAL A 410 87.54 27.31 -60.89
N LYS A 411 88.02 28.38 -61.52
CA LYS A 411 87.32 29.69 -61.52
C LYS A 411 85.97 29.62 -62.23
N ASN A 412 85.85 28.83 -63.30
CA ASN A 412 84.56 28.57 -63.94
C ASN A 412 83.63 27.71 -63.06
N LEU A 413 84.19 26.74 -62.32
CA LEU A 413 83.45 25.96 -61.32
C LEU A 413 82.89 26.86 -60.22
N GLU A 414 83.69 27.75 -59.62
CA GLU A 414 83.23 28.67 -58.56
C GLU A 414 82.06 29.56 -59.01
N ILE A 415 82.07 30.03 -60.26
CA ILE A 415 80.97 30.81 -60.84
C ILE A 415 79.72 29.95 -61.06
N VAL A 416 79.88 28.68 -61.43
CA VAL A 416 78.77 27.73 -61.62
C VAL A 416 78.21 27.23 -60.29
N THR A 417 79.04 26.94 -59.29
CA THR A 417 78.60 26.54 -57.94
C THR A 417 77.88 27.68 -57.24
N GLY A 418 78.36 28.93 -57.33
CA GLY A 418 77.65 30.08 -56.78
C GLY A 418 76.23 30.25 -57.36
N LYS A 419 76.06 30.04 -58.67
CA LYS A 419 74.73 30.04 -59.32
C LYS A 419 73.88 28.82 -58.95
N MET A 420 74.51 27.66 -58.75
CA MET A 420 73.84 26.44 -58.29
C MET A 420 73.36 26.59 -56.85
N GLU A 421 74.15 27.20 -55.96
CA GLU A 421 73.80 27.51 -54.58
C GLU A 421 72.66 28.53 -54.49
N GLU A 422 72.68 29.59 -55.31
CA GLU A 422 71.57 30.55 -55.39
C GLU A 422 70.27 29.88 -55.86
N SER A 423 70.34 29.07 -56.92
CA SER A 423 69.18 28.31 -57.44
C SER A 423 68.67 27.26 -56.44
N SER A 424 69.58 26.57 -55.74
CA SER A 424 69.26 25.61 -54.68
C SER A 424 68.57 26.30 -53.51
N LYS A 425 69.07 27.46 -53.08
CA LYS A 425 68.44 28.27 -52.03
C LYS A 425 67.04 28.74 -52.43
N GLN A 426 66.85 29.22 -53.66
CA GLN A 426 65.51 29.59 -54.16
C GLN A 426 64.57 28.39 -54.18
N THR A 427 65.06 27.21 -54.58
CA THR A 427 64.29 25.95 -54.56
C THR A 427 63.87 25.59 -53.14
N PHE A 428 64.81 25.62 -52.17
CA PHE A 428 64.56 25.32 -50.76
C PHE A 428 63.59 26.30 -50.11
N GLU A 429 63.65 27.60 -50.43
CA GLU A 429 62.66 28.58 -49.97
C GLU A 429 61.24 28.30 -50.53
N LYS A 430 61.13 27.83 -51.78
CA LYS A 430 59.84 27.39 -52.36
C LYS A 430 59.35 26.08 -51.74
N GLU A 431 60.24 25.13 -51.47
CA GLU A 431 59.94 23.86 -50.82
C GLU A 431 59.41 24.07 -49.38
N ILE A 432 60.05 24.94 -48.59
CA ILE A 432 59.55 25.35 -47.26
C ILE A 432 58.14 25.96 -47.34
N LEU A 433 57.86 26.77 -48.38
CA LEU A 433 56.54 27.36 -48.59
C LEU A 433 55.50 26.32 -49.03
N ALA A 434 55.88 25.33 -49.84
CA ALA A 434 55.04 24.22 -50.23
C ALA A 434 54.71 23.33 -49.02
N GLN A 435 55.71 22.92 -48.22
CA GLN A 435 55.52 22.11 -47.03
C GLN A 435 54.58 22.80 -46.03
N LYS A 436 54.79 24.09 -45.73
CA LYS A 436 53.87 24.86 -44.86
C LYS A 436 52.42 24.90 -45.37
N LYS A 437 52.19 24.75 -46.68
CA LYS A 437 50.84 24.63 -47.27
C LYS A 437 50.29 23.21 -47.16
N ILE A 438 51.12 22.18 -47.30
CA ILE A 438 50.76 20.78 -47.03
C ILE A 438 50.39 20.62 -45.55
N ASP A 439 51.24 21.07 -44.61
CA ASP A 439 50.97 21.06 -43.16
C ASP A 439 49.65 21.75 -42.79
N SER A 440 49.24 22.76 -43.57
CA SER A 440 47.98 23.49 -43.36
C SER A 440 46.78 22.73 -43.91
N LEU A 441 46.95 22.01 -45.02
CA LEU A 441 45.92 21.20 -45.67
C LEU A 441 45.69 19.89 -44.91
N GLU A 442 46.74 19.23 -44.41
CA GLU A 442 46.63 18.08 -43.50
C GLU A 442 45.85 18.42 -42.23
N LYS A 443 46.11 19.59 -41.62
CA LYS A 443 45.34 20.08 -40.47
C LYS A 443 43.86 20.30 -40.81
N LEU A 444 43.56 20.83 -41.99
CA LEU A 444 42.17 21.00 -42.45
C LEU A 444 41.48 19.63 -42.63
N ILE A 445 42.15 18.66 -43.28
CA ILE A 445 41.66 17.28 -43.42
C ILE A 445 41.41 16.65 -42.04
N ALA A 446 42.36 16.74 -41.12
CA ALA A 446 42.22 16.21 -39.76
C ALA A 446 41.04 16.85 -39.01
N THR A 447 40.84 18.17 -39.13
CA THR A 447 39.66 18.83 -38.54
C THR A 447 38.35 18.36 -39.16
N TYR A 448 38.28 18.23 -40.49
CA TYR A 448 37.10 17.71 -41.19
C TYR A 448 36.78 16.27 -40.78
N ASN A 449 37.75 15.35 -40.81
CA ASN A 449 37.54 13.96 -40.42
C ASN A 449 37.07 13.90 -38.95
N SER A 450 37.68 14.69 -38.04
CA SER A 450 37.25 14.75 -36.63
C SER A 450 35.81 15.25 -36.44
N LEU A 451 35.29 16.07 -37.36
CA LEU A 451 33.89 16.50 -37.38
C LEU A 451 32.99 15.39 -37.98
N GLY A 452 33.42 14.70 -39.03
CA GLY A 452 32.71 13.55 -39.60
C GLY A 452 32.51 12.40 -38.60
N TYR A 453 33.53 12.09 -37.79
CA TYR A 453 33.43 11.16 -36.66
C TYR A 453 32.43 11.66 -35.59
N LYS A 454 32.45 12.96 -35.24
CA LYS A 454 31.52 13.54 -34.24
C LYS A 454 30.06 13.58 -34.69
N ILE A 455 29.81 13.71 -35.99
CA ILE A 455 28.44 13.77 -36.55
C ILE A 455 27.92 12.35 -36.88
N GLY A 456 28.75 11.30 -36.77
CA GLY A 456 28.34 9.92 -37.07
C GLY A 456 28.19 9.65 -38.57
N ILE A 457 29.09 10.24 -39.37
CA ILE A 457 29.15 10.16 -40.84
C ILE A 457 30.40 9.37 -41.31
N ILE A 458 31.40 9.21 -40.43
CA ILE A 458 32.58 8.35 -40.60
C ILE A 458 32.65 7.44 -39.37
N PRO A 459 32.93 6.13 -39.48
CA PRO A 459 33.21 5.34 -40.69
C PRO A 459 31.96 5.06 -41.55
N GLU A 460 32.13 4.34 -42.66
CA GLU A 460 31.06 4.02 -43.64
C GLU A 460 29.84 3.29 -43.05
N THR A 461 30.00 2.62 -41.90
CA THR A 461 28.94 1.92 -41.17
C THR A 461 28.18 2.80 -40.16
N ALA A 462 28.51 4.08 -40.07
CA ALA A 462 27.89 5.02 -39.12
C ALA A 462 26.44 5.38 -39.55
N PRO A 463 25.53 5.68 -38.59
CA PRO A 463 24.09 5.75 -38.85
C PRO A 463 23.63 6.88 -39.79
N TYR A 464 24.51 7.83 -40.12
CA TYR A 464 24.25 8.91 -41.09
C TYR A 464 25.18 8.86 -42.32
N ALA A 465 25.94 7.78 -42.50
CA ALA A 465 26.87 7.60 -43.62
C ALA A 465 26.20 7.14 -44.92
N ASP A 466 25.01 6.53 -44.87
CA ASP A 466 24.19 6.14 -46.04
C ASP A 466 24.98 5.33 -47.11
N ASN A 467 25.87 4.43 -46.63
CA ASN A 467 26.85 3.65 -47.42
C ASN A 467 27.83 4.48 -48.28
N ALA A 468 28.24 5.67 -47.82
CA ALA A 468 29.16 6.55 -48.53
C ALA A 468 30.48 6.79 -47.78
N SER A 469 31.60 6.73 -48.51
CA SER A 469 32.93 7.05 -48.00
C SER A 469 33.11 8.56 -47.83
N PHE A 470 32.83 9.11 -46.65
CA PHE A 470 32.97 10.54 -46.36
C PHE A 470 34.36 10.97 -45.87
N GLU A 471 35.25 10.02 -45.57
CA GLU A 471 36.61 10.28 -45.08
C GLU A 471 37.49 10.91 -46.16
N LEU A 472 38.27 11.92 -45.78
CA LEU A 472 39.22 12.58 -46.67
C LEU A 472 40.64 12.14 -46.33
N ASP A 473 41.35 11.64 -47.33
CA ASP A 473 42.78 11.39 -47.27
C ASP A 473 43.55 12.32 -48.21
N PHE A 474 44.76 12.69 -47.79
CA PHE A 474 45.73 13.36 -48.63
C PHE A 474 46.47 12.34 -49.49
N ILE A 475 46.45 12.51 -50.82
CA ILE A 475 47.16 11.60 -51.72
C ILE A 475 48.65 11.95 -51.68
N ASN A 476 49.38 11.29 -50.80
CA ASN A 476 50.81 11.52 -50.59
C ASN A 476 51.60 11.21 -51.87
N SER A 477 51.96 12.27 -52.60
CA SER A 477 52.38 12.21 -54.00
C SER A 477 53.89 11.99 -54.18
N SER A 478 54.48 11.12 -53.37
CA SER A 478 55.92 10.80 -53.32
C SER A 478 56.44 9.97 -54.51
N ILE A 479 55.73 9.98 -55.66
CA ILE A 479 55.98 9.09 -56.81
C ILE A 479 56.14 9.85 -58.14
N ASN A 480 55.56 11.05 -58.32
CA ASN A 480 55.60 11.77 -59.60
C ASN A 480 55.95 13.25 -59.45
N HIS A 481 57.20 13.62 -59.74
CA HIS A 481 57.69 15.01 -59.76
C HIS A 481 57.23 15.80 -61.01
N GLY A 482 55.95 15.74 -61.39
CA GLY A 482 55.44 16.39 -62.60
C GLY A 482 53.95 16.76 -62.55
N ASN A 483 53.67 18.06 -62.58
CA ASN A 483 52.36 18.68 -62.89
C ASN A 483 51.10 18.03 -62.27
N ILE A 484 51.11 17.80 -60.95
CA ILE A 484 49.90 17.46 -60.19
C ILE A 484 48.96 18.68 -60.19
N ARG A 485 47.69 18.50 -60.58
CA ARG A 485 46.68 19.56 -60.50
C ARG A 485 46.16 19.71 -59.06
N PRO A 486 45.88 20.93 -58.58
CA PRO A 486 45.34 21.15 -57.22
C PRO A 486 44.06 20.35 -56.93
N ASP A 487 43.23 20.14 -57.95
CA ASP A 487 41.96 19.41 -57.86
C ASP A 487 42.12 17.90 -57.58
N GLN A 488 43.35 17.37 -57.59
CA GLN A 488 43.66 15.94 -57.45
C GLN A 488 44.47 15.60 -56.18
N LEU A 489 44.65 16.56 -55.26
CA LEU A 489 45.42 16.37 -54.02
C LEU A 489 44.66 15.61 -52.91
N VAL A 490 43.36 15.40 -53.09
CA VAL A 490 42.44 14.81 -52.10
C VAL A 490 41.65 13.67 -52.75
N ASN A 491 41.39 12.60 -52.00
CA ASN A 491 40.79 11.35 -52.49
C ASN A 491 39.39 11.48 -53.16
N ARG A 492 38.62 12.56 -52.89
CA ARG A 492 37.22 12.71 -53.31
C ARG A 492 36.85 14.13 -53.77
N ASP A 493 35.84 14.24 -54.65
CA ASP A 493 35.27 15.52 -55.09
C ASP A 493 34.40 16.15 -53.98
N LEU A 494 34.99 17.12 -53.30
CA LEU A 494 34.37 17.93 -52.25
C LEU A 494 33.14 18.73 -52.72
N LYS A 495 33.06 19.06 -54.01
CA LYS A 495 32.11 20.04 -54.56
C LYS A 495 30.86 19.37 -55.10
N TYR A 496 31.00 18.27 -55.83
CA TYR A 496 29.90 17.61 -56.54
C TYR A 496 29.38 16.34 -55.85
N ASP A 497 30.16 15.70 -54.98
CA ASP A 497 29.71 14.46 -54.31
C ASP A 497 29.44 14.66 -52.80
N ILE A 498 30.43 15.13 -52.04
CA ILE A 498 30.31 15.24 -50.58
C ILE A 498 29.33 16.35 -50.17
N ARG A 499 29.47 17.55 -50.74
CA ARG A 499 28.65 18.72 -50.33
C ARG A 499 27.14 18.53 -50.54
N PRO A 500 26.63 17.99 -51.68
CA PRO A 500 25.20 17.74 -51.84
C PRO A 500 24.64 16.71 -50.85
N ARG A 501 25.38 15.63 -50.56
CA ARG A 501 24.95 14.61 -49.58
C ARG A 501 24.83 15.18 -48.17
N LEU A 502 25.82 15.96 -47.72
CA LEU A 502 25.77 16.66 -46.43
C LEU A 502 24.62 17.68 -46.36
N GLN A 503 24.32 18.36 -47.48
CA GLN A 503 23.20 19.30 -47.55
C GLN A 503 21.83 18.59 -47.46
N LYS A 504 21.68 17.42 -48.08
CA LYS A 504 20.49 16.55 -47.94
C LYS A 504 20.34 16.07 -46.50
N LEU A 505 21.38 15.48 -45.91
CA LEU A 505 21.37 15.00 -44.53
C LEU A 505 20.96 16.10 -43.53
N ARG A 506 21.46 17.33 -43.72
CA ARG A 506 21.05 18.48 -42.91
C ARG A 506 19.56 18.83 -43.06
N GLN A 507 19.00 18.70 -44.26
CA GLN A 507 17.58 18.91 -44.50
C GLN A 507 16.72 17.79 -43.89
N ASP A 508 17.14 16.53 -44.02
CA ASP A 508 16.47 15.38 -43.43
C ASP A 508 16.46 15.47 -41.89
N LEU A 509 17.60 15.79 -41.27
CA LEU A 509 17.71 16.02 -39.82
C LEU A 509 16.89 17.23 -39.36
N GLY A 510 16.90 18.34 -40.11
CA GLY A 510 16.05 19.51 -39.82
C GLY A 510 14.56 19.18 -39.88
N SER A 511 14.13 18.36 -40.85
CA SER A 511 12.73 17.92 -40.96
C SER A 511 12.28 17.01 -39.82
N LYS A 512 13.21 16.20 -39.25
CA LYS A 512 12.95 15.42 -38.04
C LYS A 512 12.86 16.32 -36.81
N LEU A 513 13.82 17.23 -36.63
CA LEU A 513 13.83 18.17 -35.51
C LEU A 513 12.54 18.99 -35.44
N HIS A 514 12.03 19.48 -36.58
CA HIS A 514 10.75 20.20 -36.62
C HIS A 514 9.56 19.31 -36.21
N LYS A 515 9.49 18.04 -36.65
CA LYS A 515 8.42 17.13 -36.23
C LYS A 515 8.43 16.85 -34.73
N GLU A 516 9.61 16.52 -34.18
CA GLU A 516 9.78 16.28 -32.73
C GLU A 516 9.42 17.55 -31.93
N GLN A 517 9.70 18.74 -32.47
CA GLN A 517 9.32 20.02 -31.88
C GLN A 517 7.80 20.29 -31.97
N ASP A 518 7.17 20.00 -33.12
CA ASP A 518 5.72 20.14 -33.31
C ASP A 518 4.93 19.15 -32.43
N GLU A 519 5.44 17.93 -32.25
CA GLU A 519 4.89 16.92 -31.34
C GLU A 519 5.09 17.33 -29.87
N ALA A 520 6.25 17.90 -29.51
CA ALA A 520 6.47 18.46 -28.17
C ALA A 520 5.54 19.65 -27.86
N ILE A 521 5.25 20.51 -28.84
CA ILE A 521 4.29 21.62 -28.69
C ILE A 521 2.87 21.07 -28.49
N GLN A 522 2.46 20.05 -29.24
CA GLN A 522 1.15 19.40 -29.06
C GLN A 522 1.03 18.71 -27.69
N LEU A 523 2.10 18.06 -27.21
CA LEU A 523 2.14 17.47 -25.87
C LEU A 523 2.06 18.53 -24.77
N GLN A 524 2.70 19.70 -24.97
CA GLN A 524 2.56 20.83 -24.04
C GLN A 524 1.13 21.38 -24.05
N GLU A 525 0.50 21.58 -25.21
CA GLU A 525 -0.89 22.05 -25.31
C GLU A 525 -1.89 21.09 -24.65
N VAL A 526 -1.62 19.77 -24.68
CA VAL A 526 -2.41 18.77 -23.94
C VAL A 526 -2.12 18.81 -22.44
N LEU A 527 -0.86 19.00 -22.04
CA LEU A 527 -0.48 19.14 -20.62
C LEU A 527 -1.13 20.38 -20.00
N ASP A 528 -1.10 21.52 -20.70
CA ASP A 528 -1.68 22.79 -20.24
C ASP A 528 -3.19 22.65 -20.02
N LYS A 529 -3.93 22.03 -20.95
CA LYS A 529 -5.36 21.74 -20.81
C LYS A 529 -5.69 20.79 -19.66
N VAL A 530 -4.81 19.82 -19.38
CA VAL A 530 -4.95 18.94 -18.20
C VAL A 530 -4.67 19.70 -16.91
N CYS A 531 -3.72 20.63 -16.90
CA CYS A 531 -3.47 21.52 -15.77
C CYS A 531 -4.66 22.48 -15.53
N GLU A 532 -5.24 23.08 -16.57
CA GLU A 532 -6.47 23.90 -16.47
C GLU A 532 -7.63 23.09 -15.88
N GLY A 533 -7.93 21.90 -16.44
CA GLY A 533 -8.99 21.04 -15.91
C GLY A 533 -8.76 20.52 -14.49
N LEU A 534 -7.50 20.44 -14.03
CA LEU A 534 -7.15 20.12 -12.63
C LEU A 534 -7.27 21.33 -11.70
N LEU A 535 -7.17 22.56 -12.21
CA LEU A 535 -7.47 23.78 -11.46
C LEU A 535 -8.98 23.98 -11.34
N ASP A 536 -9.74 23.85 -12.43
CA ASP A 536 -11.22 23.92 -12.41
C ASP A 536 -11.81 22.91 -11.40
N ALA A 537 -11.37 21.65 -11.46
CA ALA A 537 -11.81 20.60 -10.54
C ALA A 537 -11.36 20.81 -9.09
N ARG A 538 -10.32 21.62 -8.86
CA ARG A 538 -9.88 22.02 -7.52
C ARG A 538 -10.74 23.17 -6.98
N ASP A 539 -11.02 24.17 -7.80
CA ASP A 539 -11.88 25.29 -7.42
C ASP A 539 -13.31 24.80 -7.12
N GLU A 540 -13.83 23.83 -7.89
CA GLU A 540 -15.09 23.13 -7.55
C GLU A 540 -15.03 22.40 -6.19
N LEU A 541 -13.89 21.77 -5.86
CA LEU A 541 -13.69 21.07 -4.59
C LEU A 541 -13.61 22.05 -3.41
N ASP A 542 -12.86 23.14 -3.56
CA ASP A 542 -12.71 24.18 -2.52
C ASP A 542 -14.05 24.90 -2.28
N ILE A 543 -14.86 25.14 -3.32
CA ILE A 543 -16.25 25.63 -3.22
C ILE A 543 -17.15 24.62 -2.49
N LEU A 544 -17.06 23.33 -2.82
CA LEU A 544 -17.85 22.28 -2.18
C LEU A 544 -17.46 22.10 -0.70
N GLN A 545 -16.17 22.18 -0.38
CA GLN A 545 -15.67 22.12 0.98
C GLN A 545 -16.14 23.32 1.80
N ALA A 546 -16.07 24.54 1.27
CA ALA A 546 -16.63 25.73 1.92
C ALA A 546 -18.14 25.58 2.20
N ARG A 547 -18.90 25.00 1.25
CA ARG A 547 -20.32 24.71 1.43
C ARG A 547 -20.58 23.65 2.51
N VAL A 548 -19.76 22.60 2.60
CA VAL A 548 -19.86 21.60 3.67
C VAL A 548 -19.59 22.23 5.03
N THR A 549 -18.56 23.07 5.16
CA THR A 549 -18.24 23.79 6.40
C THR A 549 -19.42 24.67 6.85
N ALA A 550 -20.02 25.45 5.96
CA ALA A 550 -21.17 26.30 6.28
C ALA A 550 -22.41 25.49 6.71
N ILE A 551 -22.63 24.30 6.13
CA ILE A 551 -23.71 23.39 6.55
C ILE A 551 -23.42 22.75 7.92
N MET A 552 -22.15 22.43 8.22
CA MET A 552 -21.74 21.94 9.54
C MET A 552 -21.89 23.01 10.62
N GLU A 553 -21.57 24.26 10.31
CA GLU A 553 -21.77 25.41 11.20
C GLU A 553 -23.26 25.61 11.53
N GLN A 554 -24.13 25.67 10.51
CA GLN A 554 -25.58 25.72 10.69
C GLN A 554 -26.15 24.51 11.47
N TYR A 555 -25.62 23.32 11.23
CA TYR A 555 -26.01 22.13 11.98
C TYR A 555 -25.64 22.24 13.47
N ASN A 556 -24.46 22.77 13.79
CA ASN A 556 -24.03 22.99 15.16
C ASN A 556 -24.86 24.09 15.85
N GLU A 557 -25.16 25.20 15.17
CA GLU A 557 -26.07 26.24 15.68
C GLU A 557 -27.46 25.68 16.02
N ILE A 558 -28.04 24.87 15.12
CA ILE A 558 -29.34 24.21 15.33
C ILE A 558 -29.27 23.18 16.47
N LYS A 559 -28.16 22.44 16.59
CA LYS A 559 -27.95 21.46 17.66
C LYS A 559 -27.81 22.15 19.02
N ASP A 560 -27.04 23.22 19.11
CA ASP A 560 -26.78 23.91 20.38
C ASP A 560 -28.02 24.70 20.84
N THR A 561 -28.78 25.31 19.92
CA THR A 561 -30.10 25.88 20.24
C THR A 561 -31.09 24.81 20.69
N MET A 562 -31.16 23.65 20.01
CA MET A 562 -32.00 22.52 20.44
C MET A 562 -31.62 21.98 21.82
N LEU A 563 -30.32 21.93 22.17
CA LEU A 563 -29.85 21.52 23.49
C LEU A 563 -30.22 22.54 24.56
N VAL A 564 -30.09 23.85 24.28
CA VAL A 564 -30.53 24.93 25.18
C VAL A 564 -32.04 24.86 25.40
N GLU A 565 -32.85 24.77 24.34
CA GLU A 565 -34.31 24.63 24.44
C GLU A 565 -34.73 23.37 25.20
N SER A 566 -34.09 22.23 24.95
CA SER A 566 -34.35 21.00 25.71
C SER A 566 -33.98 21.14 27.19
N SER A 567 -32.89 21.84 27.53
CA SER A 567 -32.50 22.07 28.92
C SER A 567 -33.47 23.02 29.65
N ALA A 568 -33.96 24.05 28.96
CA ALA A 568 -34.94 25.00 29.49
C ALA A 568 -36.31 24.33 29.70
N SER A 569 -36.74 23.51 28.73
CA SER A 569 -37.96 22.69 28.81
C SER A 569 -37.90 21.71 29.98
N ASN A 570 -36.78 20.98 30.14
CA ASN A 570 -36.58 20.08 31.28
C ASN A 570 -36.60 20.82 32.63
N ALA A 571 -35.99 22.01 32.71
CA ALA A 571 -36.02 22.83 33.93
C ALA A 571 -37.43 23.38 34.25
N GLU A 572 -38.25 23.66 33.24
CA GLU A 572 -39.66 24.00 33.43
C GLU A 572 -40.49 22.79 33.87
N ILE A 573 -40.24 21.60 33.29
CA ILE A 573 -40.86 20.33 33.71
C ILE A 573 -40.52 20.04 35.18
N GLU A 574 -39.25 20.07 35.59
CA GLU A 574 -38.84 19.88 36.99
C GLU A 574 -39.52 20.88 37.94
N LYS A 575 -39.74 22.13 37.48
CA LYS A 575 -40.45 23.14 38.27
C LYS A 575 -41.93 22.79 38.39
N LEU A 576 -42.60 22.45 37.28
CA LEU A 576 -44.01 22.05 37.28
C LEU A 576 -44.23 20.77 38.08
N GLU A 577 -43.31 19.81 38.06
CA GLU A 577 -43.36 18.62 38.92
C GLU A 577 -43.22 18.97 40.41
N ARG A 578 -42.31 19.87 40.78
CA ARG A 578 -42.19 20.39 42.17
C ARG A 578 -43.45 21.13 42.61
N ASP A 579 -43.98 22.01 41.75
CA ASP A 579 -45.21 22.75 42.03
C ASP A 579 -46.42 21.80 42.16
N LEU A 580 -46.50 20.75 41.33
CA LEU A 580 -47.53 19.69 41.40
C LEU A 580 -47.39 18.84 42.66
N GLN A 581 -46.17 18.44 43.04
CA GLN A 581 -45.90 17.73 44.31
C GLN A 581 -46.31 18.60 45.51
N GLN A 582 -45.98 19.89 45.52
CA GLN A 582 -46.37 20.82 46.57
C GLN A 582 -47.90 21.01 46.61
N MET A 583 -48.57 21.14 45.47
CA MET A 583 -50.03 21.17 45.39
C MET A 583 -50.67 19.87 45.89
N LYS A 584 -50.10 18.70 45.57
CA LYS A 584 -50.57 17.39 46.05
C LYS A 584 -50.45 17.27 47.57
N ILE A 585 -49.31 17.67 48.15
CA ILE A 585 -49.09 17.70 49.61
C ILE A 585 -50.08 18.67 50.27
N THR A 586 -50.27 19.86 49.70
CA THR A 586 -51.20 20.88 50.23
C THR A 586 -52.64 20.38 50.17
N ALA A 587 -53.06 19.74 49.08
CA ALA A 587 -54.40 19.15 48.93
C ALA A 587 -54.62 17.96 49.87
N GLN A 588 -53.61 17.11 50.07
CA GLN A 588 -53.68 15.99 51.01
C GLN A 588 -53.76 16.48 52.48
N ASN A 589 -53.00 17.51 52.85
CA ASN A 589 -53.10 18.16 54.16
C ASN A 589 -54.45 18.85 54.35
N GLY A 590 -54.98 19.52 53.32
CA GLY A 590 -56.31 20.14 53.33
C GLY A 590 -57.44 19.11 53.46
N LEU A 591 -57.32 17.96 52.79
CA LEU A 591 -58.24 16.84 52.93
C LEU A 591 -58.21 16.27 54.36
N LEU A 592 -57.03 16.06 54.93
CA LEU A 592 -56.86 15.59 56.30
C LEU A 592 -57.46 16.57 57.33
N GLN A 593 -57.27 17.88 57.14
CA GLN A 593 -57.88 18.91 57.99
C GLN A 593 -59.41 18.95 57.83
N LEU A 594 -59.94 18.76 56.62
CA LEU A 594 -61.37 18.68 56.36
C LEU A 594 -61.99 17.43 56.99
N GLU A 595 -61.30 16.29 56.92
CA GLU A 595 -61.70 15.03 57.53
C GLU A 595 -61.70 15.13 59.07
N GLN A 596 -60.64 15.66 59.68
CA GLN A 596 -60.57 15.95 61.11
C GLN A 596 -61.69 16.91 61.56
N ARG A 597 -61.97 17.95 60.77
CA ARG A 597 -63.09 18.88 61.04
C ARG A 597 -64.45 18.17 60.91
N SER A 598 -64.62 17.29 59.93
CA SER A 598 -65.83 16.49 59.74
C SER A 598 -66.06 15.55 60.93
N GLN A 599 -65.01 14.87 61.40
CA GLN A 599 -65.06 14.04 62.60
C GLN A 599 -65.39 14.85 63.86
N SER A 600 -64.78 16.04 64.04
CA SER A 600 -65.11 16.95 65.17
C SER A 600 -66.58 17.38 65.13
N VAL A 601 -67.09 17.80 63.98
CA VAL A 601 -68.49 18.23 63.82
C VAL A 601 -69.46 17.05 63.99
N SER A 602 -69.09 15.82 63.61
CA SER A 602 -69.88 14.62 63.92
C SER A 602 -69.93 14.39 65.43
N ILE A 603 -68.81 14.49 66.14
CA ILE A 603 -68.75 14.33 67.60
C ILE A 603 -69.56 15.42 68.31
N GLU A 604 -69.48 16.68 67.86
CA GLU A 604 -70.30 17.80 68.36
C GLU A 604 -71.80 17.56 68.11
N TYR A 605 -72.16 17.02 66.93
CA TYR A 605 -73.53 16.66 66.60
C TYR A 605 -74.05 15.51 67.47
N ASP A 606 -73.27 14.43 67.63
CA ASP A 606 -73.63 13.28 68.46
C ASP A 606 -73.77 13.69 69.94
N GLN A 607 -72.88 14.57 70.45
CA GLN A 607 -73.02 15.16 71.77
C GLN A 607 -74.31 16.00 71.91
N LEU A 608 -74.68 16.78 70.89
CA LEU A 608 -75.92 17.57 70.89
C LEU A 608 -77.16 16.66 70.82
N VAL A 609 -77.12 15.57 70.06
CA VAL A 609 -78.17 14.54 69.99
C VAL A 609 -78.30 13.82 71.33
N HIS A 610 -77.20 13.48 71.99
CA HIS A 610 -77.24 12.93 73.35
C HIS A 610 -77.84 13.93 74.34
N ALA A 611 -77.35 15.17 74.39
CA ALA A 611 -77.83 16.20 75.32
C ALA A 611 -79.32 16.53 75.11
N THR A 612 -79.79 16.62 73.87
CA THR A 612 -81.21 16.86 73.57
C THR A 612 -82.09 15.65 73.90
N ASN A 613 -81.60 14.41 73.75
CA ASN A 613 -82.31 13.22 74.23
C ASN A 613 -82.36 13.15 75.76
N THR A 614 -81.28 13.47 76.47
CA THR A 614 -81.28 13.56 77.95
C THR A 614 -82.28 14.60 78.43
N LEU A 615 -82.25 15.83 77.88
CA LEU A 615 -83.20 16.89 78.23
C LEU A 615 -84.65 16.50 77.92
N LYS A 616 -84.88 15.73 76.85
CA LYS A 616 -86.19 15.17 76.49
C LYS A 616 -86.64 14.07 77.47
N GLU A 617 -85.74 13.22 77.94
CA GLU A 617 -86.03 12.26 79.02
C GLU A 617 -86.34 12.98 80.34
N ASP A 618 -85.61 14.03 80.69
CA ASP A 618 -85.87 14.82 81.89
C ASP A 618 -87.21 15.56 81.81
N LEU A 619 -87.56 16.12 80.65
CA LEU A 619 -88.90 16.67 80.40
C LEU A 619 -89.99 15.60 80.48
N TYR A 620 -89.76 14.37 79.98
CA TYR A 620 -90.71 13.28 80.16
C TYR A 620 -90.85 12.85 81.63
N ARG A 621 -89.74 12.79 82.39
CA ARG A 621 -89.77 12.52 83.84
C ARG A 621 -90.58 13.59 84.58
N GLU A 622 -90.38 14.86 84.24
CA GLU A 622 -91.09 15.98 84.87
C GLU A 622 -92.57 16.03 84.48
N VAL A 623 -92.91 15.74 83.22
CA VAL A 623 -94.31 15.58 82.78
C VAL A 623 -94.98 14.39 83.49
N ILE A 624 -94.26 13.28 83.69
CA ILE A 624 -94.76 12.14 84.48
C ILE A 624 -94.94 12.54 85.96
N ARG A 625 -94.02 13.32 86.54
CA ARG A 625 -94.13 13.86 87.91
C ARG A 625 -95.36 14.76 88.08
N MET A 626 -95.57 15.68 87.14
CA MET A 626 -96.74 16.56 87.11
C MET A 626 -98.05 15.78 86.88
N LEU A 627 -98.04 14.74 86.03
CA LEU A 627 -99.19 13.85 85.85
C LEU A 627 -99.52 13.05 87.11
N ASP A 628 -98.51 12.55 87.82
CA ASP A 628 -98.67 11.85 89.10
C ASP A 628 -99.20 12.81 90.21
N GLU A 629 -98.75 14.06 90.26
CA GLU A 629 -99.34 15.09 91.12
C GLU A 629 -100.79 15.40 90.76
N VAL A 630 -101.13 15.52 89.47
CA VAL A 630 -102.52 15.72 89.00
C VAL A 630 -103.40 14.48 89.27
N ILE A 631 -102.86 13.27 89.16
CA ILE A 631 -103.55 12.02 89.51
C ILE A 631 -103.80 11.94 91.02
N LYS A 632 -102.82 12.31 91.86
CA LYS A 632 -102.97 12.40 93.31
C LYS A 632 -103.98 13.47 93.71
N PHE A 633 -103.98 14.62 93.06
CA PHE A 633 -104.95 15.69 93.29
C PHE A 633 -106.38 15.27 92.86
N LYS A 634 -106.52 14.59 91.70
CA LYS A 634 -107.79 13.99 91.25
C LYS A 634 -108.28 12.92 92.22
N LEU A 635 -107.40 12.04 92.68
CA LEU A 635 -107.72 11.03 93.70
C LEU A 635 -108.15 11.68 95.01
N HIS A 636 -107.45 12.73 95.46
CA HIS A 636 -107.82 13.46 96.66
C HIS A 636 -109.21 14.11 96.53
N ILE A 637 -109.50 14.78 95.41
CA ILE A 637 -110.84 15.31 95.11
C ILE A 637 -111.88 14.19 95.03
N GLN A 638 -111.58 13.05 94.40
CA GLN A 638 -112.50 11.91 94.39
C GLN A 638 -112.77 11.40 95.80
N THR A 639 -111.76 11.19 96.65
CA THR A 639 -111.97 10.77 98.04
C THR A 639 -112.71 11.83 98.87
N ALA A 640 -112.57 13.11 98.55
CA ALA A 640 -113.30 14.19 99.21
C ALA A 640 -114.77 14.29 98.74
N LEU A 641 -115.04 13.99 97.46
CA LEU A 641 -116.39 13.87 96.92
C LEU A 641 -117.07 12.58 97.38
N GLU A 642 -116.36 11.46 97.45
CA GLU A 642 -116.83 10.21 98.05
C GLU A 642 -117.09 10.40 99.55
N ALA A 643 -116.26 11.16 100.28
CA ALA A 643 -116.55 11.54 101.66
C ALA A 643 -117.84 12.37 101.77
N LEU A 644 -117.99 13.43 100.95
CA LEU A 644 -119.22 14.24 100.91
C LEU A 644 -120.45 13.45 100.46
N GLU A 645 -120.32 12.48 99.56
CA GLU A 645 -121.40 11.59 99.14
C GLU A 645 -121.79 10.63 100.28
N ASN A 646 -120.82 10.08 101.02
CA ASN A 646 -121.09 9.32 102.23
C ASN A 646 -121.73 10.18 103.34
N ASP A 647 -121.27 11.41 103.56
CA ASP A 647 -121.87 12.36 104.51
C ASP A 647 -123.32 12.68 104.14
N VAL A 648 -123.61 12.94 102.85
CA VAL A 648 -124.98 13.17 102.35
C VAL A 648 -125.84 11.90 102.45
N ILE A 649 -125.28 10.70 102.25
CA ILE A 649 -125.99 9.43 102.47
C ILE A 649 -126.32 9.25 103.96
N MET A 650 -125.40 9.59 104.87
CA MET A 650 -125.63 9.59 106.33
C MET A 650 -126.68 10.63 106.74
N GLU A 651 -126.65 11.83 106.16
CA GLU A 651 -127.62 12.90 106.43
C GLU A 651 -129.04 12.51 105.94
N ASN A 652 -129.16 11.85 104.79
CA ASN A 652 -130.43 11.30 104.30
C ASN A 652 -130.94 10.08 105.11
N GLN A 653 -130.05 9.34 105.79
CA GLN A 653 -130.45 8.27 106.71
C GLN A 653 -130.90 8.82 108.08
N ASN A 654 -130.30 9.91 108.56
CA ASN A 654 -130.76 10.58 109.78
C ASN A 654 -132.05 11.40 109.57
N SER A 655 -132.27 11.96 108.38
CA SER A 655 -133.45 12.82 108.06
C SER A 655 -134.79 12.06 107.89
N ASN A 656 -134.92 10.84 108.45
CA ASN A 656 -136.09 9.98 108.32
C ASN A 656 -136.68 9.50 109.66
N LEU A 657 -136.21 10.02 110.81
CA LEU A 657 -136.65 9.59 112.14
C LEU A 657 -137.08 10.70 113.10
N ASP A 658 -136.71 11.95 112.84
CA ASP A 658 -137.13 13.14 113.59
C ASP A 658 -137.41 14.27 112.56
N ASP A 659 -138.50 15.02 112.58
CA ASP A 659 -139.78 14.85 113.29
C ASP A 659 -140.86 15.66 112.51
N THR A 660 -142.10 15.25 112.19
CA THR A 660 -143.30 14.70 112.89
C THR A 660 -144.20 15.63 113.71
N GLU A 661 -143.76 16.82 114.14
CA GLU A 661 -144.62 17.80 114.83
C GLU A 661 -145.14 18.97 113.94
N LYS A 662 -145.51 18.68 112.68
CA LYS A 662 -146.74 19.23 112.03
C LYS A 662 -147.10 18.64 110.67
#